data_AF-A0A661VSP4-F1
#
_entry.id   AF-A0A661VSP4-F1
#
_cell.length_a   1.000
_cell.length_b   1.000
_cell.length_c   1.000
_cell.angle_alpha   90.00
_cell.angle_beta   90.00
_cell.angle_gamma   90.00
#
_symmetry.space_group_name_H-M   'P 1'
#
loop_
_entity.id
_entity.type
_entity.pdbx_description
1 polymer ?
#
loop_
_entity_poly.entity_id
_entity_poly.type
_entity_poly.pdbx_seq_one_letter_code
_entity_poly.pdbx_strand_id
1 'polypeptide(L)'
;MKISELIDGIRKRDVVLPEFQREYVWTKEQAKQLMVSLFKGYPVGSLLFWKTDQPPELKNLEAAPEKLGRLQVTLDGQQRLTTLYMFITGEIPPYYTERDIQTDPRDLYFNLDTGEFQYYQPSRMRGNPLWWSVVDCFNNPEINVFKIAQQQAATSEEAFKLAQRYNDHLNRLRQIREIDLPVQMVPSHATLSDAIDIFDRVNSQGTKLTDAELALTHVTGKWPQARRVMKAKIDDLTKRHFYFDLTFMTRALTGVVVKRALYETIHDRPKDELVKGWKQLEQILDYLVTVLPQKAFIHSTQDLNTTNVLIPLVVYLSLNDGRFPSEQALKRAIHWLYAAHMWARYTAQTDQRLEHDVSLVVREADPWGALCDQIIDQRGRIEVKASDLEGRGIGHPLFRMTFIVAKAHGAVDWFNGAPLGTTHGQAYRIHNHHIFPQSLLYSHGYDSESHLHRKIVNEIANRAFLTAETNWRLADKPPEEYLPQVEERYPGALVKQFVPMDPALWKVERYPDFLEARRQLIAQKINEFMEGLIAEPEIVHRRPINELVSLGESATLEFKSTLQWDVVQNRVNKDLRFSVLKTIAAFLNTAGGTLVIGVEDDGHILGLAQDLRIMQNSKDRFEQTLMNLVRDRIGAEFAPFIKVRFEEVEGRTVCVVDVDKAPEPAFMDGPRGKEFHVRLGNTTRALDPEEAVRYVQMNWE
;
A
#
# COMPACT_ATOMS: atom_id res chain seq x y z
N MET A 1 15.40 -35.79 29.03
CA MET A 1 16.32 -35.78 27.87
C MET A 1 17.20 -34.58 28.05
N LYS A 2 18.51 -34.76 27.96
CA LYS A 2 19.45 -33.68 28.25
C LYS A 2 19.41 -32.62 27.17
N ILE A 3 19.64 -31.36 27.55
CA ILE A 3 19.74 -30.27 26.58
C ILE A 3 20.86 -30.55 25.55
N SER A 4 22.01 -31.07 25.97
CA SER A 4 23.11 -31.45 25.08
C SER A 4 22.69 -32.48 24.02
N GLU A 5 21.94 -33.51 24.42
CA GLU A 5 21.38 -34.51 23.50
C GLU A 5 20.41 -33.90 22.49
N LEU A 6 19.55 -32.97 22.93
CA LEU A 6 18.61 -32.27 22.07
C LEU A 6 19.33 -31.37 21.05
N ILE A 7 20.36 -30.63 21.47
CA ILE A 7 21.16 -29.78 20.58
C ILE A 7 21.90 -30.64 19.54
N ASP A 8 22.50 -31.75 19.96
CA ASP A 8 23.17 -32.68 19.04
C ASP A 8 22.18 -33.34 18.09
N GLY A 9 20.96 -33.67 18.57
CA GLY A 9 19.87 -34.19 17.74
C GLY A 9 19.42 -33.19 16.67
N ILE A 10 19.35 -31.90 16.98
CA ILE A 10 19.08 -30.85 16.00
C ILE A 10 20.22 -30.76 14.98
N ARG A 11 21.47 -30.73 15.44
CA ARG A 11 22.66 -30.65 14.58
C ARG A 11 22.75 -31.82 13.61
N LYS A 12 22.48 -33.04 14.09
CA LYS A 12 22.46 -34.28 13.29
C LYS A 12 21.19 -34.48 12.46
N ARG A 13 20.21 -33.57 12.58
CA ARG A 13 18.90 -33.64 11.92
C ARG A 13 18.11 -34.90 12.32
N ASP A 14 18.21 -35.30 13.58
CA ASP A 14 17.36 -36.32 14.21
C ASP A 14 16.13 -35.68 14.85
N VAL A 15 16.30 -34.46 15.38
CA VAL A 15 15.23 -33.58 15.84
C VAL A 15 14.96 -32.56 14.74
N VAL A 16 13.76 -32.63 14.16
CA VAL A 16 13.38 -31.86 12.97
C VAL A 16 12.17 -30.98 13.25
N LEU A 17 11.95 -30.01 12.36
CA LEU A 17 10.91 -29.00 12.48
C LEU A 17 9.98 -29.07 11.26
N PRO A 18 8.67 -29.23 11.44
CA PRO A 18 7.73 -29.33 10.32
C PRO A 18 7.43 -27.94 9.71
N GLU A 19 7.07 -27.91 8.42
CA GLU A 19 6.81 -26.68 7.66
C GLU A 19 5.63 -25.86 8.23
N PHE A 20 4.67 -26.54 8.87
CA PHE A 20 3.49 -25.91 9.47
C PHE A 20 3.80 -25.11 10.73
N GLN A 21 4.96 -25.29 11.37
CA GLN A 21 5.35 -24.42 12.47
C GLN A 21 5.81 -23.05 11.97
N ARG A 22 5.55 -22.00 12.76
CA ARG A 22 5.98 -20.63 12.43
C ARG A 22 7.49 -20.42 12.55
N GLU A 23 7.97 -19.26 12.13
CA GLU A 23 9.34 -18.76 12.31
C GLU A 23 9.71 -18.53 13.80
N TYR A 24 10.95 -18.13 14.08
CA TYR A 24 11.36 -17.75 15.43
C TYR A 24 10.88 -16.31 15.73
N VAL A 25 9.97 -16.20 16.69
CA VAL A 25 9.27 -14.93 17.04
C VAL A 25 9.47 -14.52 18.50
N TRP A 26 10.22 -15.30 19.28
CA TRP A 26 10.50 -14.96 20.67
C TRP A 26 11.28 -13.65 20.78
N THR A 27 10.81 -12.78 21.67
CA THR A 27 11.51 -11.53 21.98
C THR A 27 12.82 -11.80 22.73
N LYS A 28 13.73 -10.83 22.70
CA LYS A 28 14.95 -10.82 23.51
C LYS A 28 14.65 -11.12 25.00
N GLU A 29 13.64 -10.48 25.57
CA GLU A 29 13.32 -10.69 26.99
C GLU A 29 12.86 -12.13 27.28
N GLN A 30 12.04 -12.73 26.41
CA GLN A 30 11.63 -14.14 26.57
C GLN A 30 12.83 -15.09 26.52
N ALA A 31 13.76 -14.87 25.59
CA ALA A 31 14.99 -15.64 25.49
C ALA A 31 15.88 -15.50 26.73
N LYS A 32 16.03 -14.28 27.27
CA LYS A 32 16.72 -14.02 28.54
C LYS A 32 16.06 -14.74 29.71
N GLN A 33 14.74 -14.67 29.85
CA GLN A 33 14.02 -15.29 30.97
C GLN A 33 14.13 -16.83 30.96
N LEU A 34 14.25 -17.45 29.79
CA LEU A 34 14.56 -18.87 29.68
C LEU A 34 15.93 -19.19 30.32
N MET A 35 16.97 -18.43 29.98
CA MET A 35 18.31 -18.61 30.56
C MET A 35 18.33 -18.35 32.07
N VAL A 36 17.64 -17.30 32.53
CA VAL A 36 17.48 -17.01 33.96
C VAL A 36 16.80 -18.16 34.69
N SER A 37 15.73 -18.72 34.13
CA SER A 37 14.99 -19.83 34.74
C SER A 37 15.86 -21.08 34.85
N LEU A 38 16.56 -21.47 33.78
CA LEU A 38 17.47 -22.61 33.77
C LEU A 38 18.64 -22.41 34.74
N PHE A 39 19.25 -21.22 34.76
CA PHE A 39 20.33 -20.91 35.69
C PHE A 39 19.85 -21.01 37.15
N LYS A 40 18.65 -20.51 37.46
CA LYS A 40 18.07 -20.58 38.82
C LYS A 40 17.50 -21.94 39.20
N GLY A 41 17.38 -22.88 38.26
CA GLY A 41 16.76 -24.19 38.48
C GLY A 41 15.23 -24.15 38.53
N TYR A 42 14.62 -23.14 37.90
CA TYR A 42 13.17 -23.04 37.78
C TYR A 42 12.64 -23.89 36.62
N PRO A 43 11.41 -24.43 36.72
CA PRO A 43 10.82 -25.24 35.65
C PRO A 43 10.57 -24.41 34.40
N VAL A 44 10.87 -24.98 33.23
CA VAL A 44 10.71 -24.31 31.92
C VAL A 44 9.69 -24.99 31.00
N GLY A 45 8.85 -25.89 31.55
CA GLY A 45 7.83 -26.66 30.82
C GLY A 45 8.38 -27.89 30.09
N SER A 46 7.51 -28.80 29.66
CA SER A 46 7.88 -29.98 28.86
C SER A 46 8.07 -29.64 27.38
N LEU A 47 8.74 -30.52 26.64
CA LEU A 47 8.78 -30.53 25.17
C LEU A 47 7.82 -31.61 24.67
N LEU A 48 7.22 -31.39 23.49
CA LEU A 48 6.37 -32.39 22.84
C LEU A 48 6.94 -32.75 21.49
N PHE A 49 7.16 -34.03 21.25
CA PHE A 49 7.61 -34.54 19.96
C PHE A 49 6.67 -35.59 19.40
N TRP A 50 6.68 -35.74 18.08
CA TRP A 50 6.03 -36.81 17.36
C TRP A 50 7.08 -37.66 16.65
N LYS A 51 7.11 -38.95 16.96
CA LYS A 51 8.07 -39.90 16.38
C LYS A 51 7.40 -40.71 15.28
N THR A 52 7.79 -40.42 14.04
CA THR A 52 7.15 -40.97 12.83
C THR A 52 8.20 -41.41 11.81
N ASP A 53 7.86 -42.44 11.03
CA ASP A 53 8.58 -42.86 9.82
C ASP A 53 8.09 -42.14 8.57
N GLN A 54 6.93 -41.50 8.65
CA GLN A 54 6.35 -40.63 7.62
C GLN A 54 6.25 -39.21 8.15
N PRO A 55 7.38 -38.49 8.24
CA PRO A 55 7.37 -37.09 8.65
C PRO A 55 6.59 -36.23 7.63
N PRO A 56 5.97 -35.12 8.07
CA PRO A 56 5.48 -34.09 7.15
C PRO A 56 6.67 -33.44 6.42
N GLU A 57 6.39 -32.52 5.49
CA GLU A 57 7.45 -31.68 4.95
C GLU A 57 8.13 -30.89 6.09
N LEU A 58 9.45 -30.79 5.99
CA LEU A 58 10.33 -30.27 7.03
C LEU A 58 10.96 -28.97 6.56
N LYS A 59 11.13 -28.03 7.48
CA LYS A 59 11.78 -26.75 7.18
C LYS A 59 13.21 -26.93 6.72
N ASN A 60 13.56 -26.24 5.62
CA ASN A 60 14.91 -26.18 5.07
C ASN A 60 15.54 -27.56 4.80
N LEU A 61 14.70 -28.55 4.48
CA LEU A 61 15.07 -29.90 4.10
C LEU A 61 14.27 -30.30 2.85
N GLU A 62 14.91 -30.31 1.69
CA GLU A 62 14.25 -30.68 0.42
C GLU A 62 13.80 -32.15 0.38
N ALA A 63 14.41 -33.00 1.20
CA ALA A 63 14.00 -34.38 1.43
C ALA A 63 14.27 -34.78 2.88
N ALA A 64 13.43 -35.69 3.41
CA ALA A 64 13.72 -36.33 4.69
C ALA A 64 15.07 -37.06 4.59
N PRO A 65 15.95 -36.98 5.60
CA PRO A 65 17.21 -37.70 5.58
C PRO A 65 16.96 -39.19 5.30
N GLU A 66 17.64 -39.78 4.32
CA GLU A 66 17.64 -41.24 4.11
C GLU A 66 18.27 -41.91 5.34
N LYS A 67 17.44 -42.17 6.35
CA LYS A 67 17.84 -42.80 7.62
C LYS A 67 16.95 -44.01 7.86
N LEU A 68 17.56 -45.09 8.36
CA LEU A 68 16.89 -46.35 8.71
C LEU A 68 15.96 -46.24 9.95
N GLY A 69 15.60 -45.04 10.42
CA GLY A 69 14.92 -44.83 11.70
C GLY A 69 13.91 -43.69 11.69
N ARG A 70 12.99 -43.72 12.68
CA ARG A 70 11.94 -42.71 12.85
C ARG A 70 12.53 -41.36 13.28
N LEU A 71 12.14 -40.29 12.58
CA LEU A 71 12.51 -38.92 12.93
C LEU A 71 11.70 -38.42 14.13
N GLN A 72 12.27 -37.47 14.87
CA GLN A 72 11.62 -36.81 15.99
C GLN A 72 11.18 -35.41 15.58
N VAL A 73 9.90 -35.25 15.25
CA VAL A 73 9.29 -33.99 14.81
C VAL A 73 8.92 -33.18 16.05
N THR A 74 9.37 -31.93 16.14
CA THR A 74 9.03 -31.03 17.24
C THR A 74 7.62 -30.50 17.06
N LEU A 75 6.74 -30.70 18.05
CA LEU A 75 5.38 -30.17 18.08
C LEU A 75 5.22 -29.05 19.10
N ASP A 76 5.87 -29.12 20.27
CA ASP A 76 5.93 -27.99 21.22
C ASP A 76 7.32 -27.82 21.80
N GLY A 77 7.65 -26.57 22.12
CA GLY A 77 8.96 -26.18 22.66
C GLY A 77 9.97 -25.74 21.60
N GLN A 78 9.54 -25.59 20.35
CA GLN A 78 10.34 -25.07 19.23
C GLN A 78 11.12 -23.81 19.59
N GLN A 79 10.45 -22.77 20.12
CA GLN A 79 11.09 -21.48 20.41
C GLN A 79 12.18 -21.65 21.48
N ARG A 80 11.89 -22.42 22.54
CA ARG A 80 12.84 -22.76 23.62
C ARG A 80 14.06 -23.52 23.08
N LEU A 81 13.84 -24.56 22.28
CA LEU A 81 14.91 -25.36 21.68
C LEU A 81 15.78 -24.54 20.74
N THR A 82 15.17 -23.66 19.93
CA THR A 82 15.88 -22.76 19.03
C THR A 82 16.76 -21.77 19.83
N THR A 83 16.21 -21.15 20.88
CA THR A 83 16.95 -20.24 21.77
C THR A 83 18.15 -20.93 22.41
N LEU A 84 17.96 -22.15 22.95
CA LEU A 84 19.03 -22.93 23.56
C LEU A 84 20.11 -23.29 22.55
N TYR A 85 19.72 -23.71 21.34
CA TYR A 85 20.67 -24.01 20.27
C TYR A 85 21.53 -22.79 19.95
N MET A 86 20.91 -21.62 19.75
CA MET A 86 21.63 -20.38 19.42
C MET A 86 22.58 -19.93 20.53
N PHE A 87 22.20 -20.03 21.80
CA PHE A 87 23.09 -19.66 22.91
C PHE A 87 24.22 -20.65 23.15
N ILE A 88 23.96 -21.95 23.01
CA ILE A 88 24.95 -22.99 23.29
C ILE A 88 25.94 -23.12 22.13
N THR A 89 25.50 -22.99 20.89
CA THR A 89 26.36 -23.21 19.70
C THR A 89 26.88 -21.92 19.09
N GLY A 90 26.20 -20.79 19.31
CA GLY A 90 26.46 -19.55 18.58
C GLY A 90 25.91 -19.54 17.15
N GLU A 91 25.26 -20.61 16.69
CA GLU A 91 24.80 -20.79 15.32
C GLU A 91 23.26 -20.76 15.21
N ILE A 92 22.75 -20.48 14.01
CA ILE A 92 21.32 -20.66 13.70
C ILE A 92 21.07 -22.16 13.43
N PRO A 93 20.00 -22.77 14.00
CA PRO A 93 19.69 -24.17 13.74
C PRO A 93 19.50 -24.46 12.25
N PRO A 94 19.83 -25.68 11.76
CA PRO A 94 19.78 -26.03 10.34
C PRO A 94 18.37 -25.99 9.72
N TYR A 95 17.31 -26.00 10.53
CA TYR A 95 15.94 -25.82 10.06
C TYR A 95 15.55 -24.35 9.85
N TYR A 96 16.45 -23.39 10.09
CA TYR A 96 16.24 -21.96 9.88
C TYR A 96 17.38 -21.30 9.11
N THR A 97 17.04 -20.19 8.47
CA THR A 97 17.98 -19.21 7.93
C THR A 97 17.91 -17.92 8.76
N GLU A 98 18.84 -16.98 8.54
CA GLU A 98 18.79 -15.65 9.18
C GLU A 98 17.44 -14.94 8.97
N ARG A 99 16.79 -15.14 7.82
CA ARG A 99 15.50 -14.54 7.50
C ARG A 99 14.34 -15.12 8.33
N ASP A 100 14.50 -16.31 8.88
CA ASP A 100 13.49 -16.96 9.72
C ASP A 100 13.64 -16.58 11.21
N ILE A 101 14.64 -15.76 11.56
CA ILE A 101 14.89 -15.27 12.91
C ILE A 101 14.46 -13.81 13.01
N GLN A 102 13.27 -13.55 13.55
CA GLN A 102 12.74 -12.19 13.68
C GLN A 102 13.56 -11.34 14.66
N THR A 103 14.11 -11.96 15.70
CA THR A 103 14.89 -11.28 16.73
C THR A 103 16.03 -12.17 17.18
N ASP A 104 17.25 -11.85 16.78
CA ASP A 104 18.42 -12.61 17.20
C ASP A 104 18.74 -12.36 18.69
N PRO A 105 18.69 -13.40 19.55
CA PRO A 105 18.92 -13.25 20.98
C PRO A 105 20.39 -13.41 21.38
N ARG A 106 21.31 -13.77 20.46
CA ARG A 106 22.70 -14.20 20.78
C ARG A 106 23.55 -13.13 21.47
N ASP A 107 23.17 -11.86 21.36
CA ASP A 107 23.81 -10.71 22.03
C ASP A 107 23.45 -10.57 23.53
N LEU A 108 23.21 -11.69 24.21
CA LEU A 108 22.94 -11.75 25.65
C LEU A 108 24.26 -11.91 26.40
N TYR A 109 24.47 -11.11 27.44
CA TYR A 109 25.66 -11.18 28.28
C TYR A 109 25.34 -11.71 29.67
N PHE A 110 26.32 -12.38 30.26
CA PHE A 110 26.31 -12.93 31.59
C PHE A 110 27.41 -12.25 32.43
N ASN A 111 27.05 -11.82 33.63
CA ASN A 111 28.01 -11.27 34.59
C ASN A 111 28.57 -12.40 35.46
N LEU A 112 29.88 -12.63 35.37
CA LEU A 112 30.57 -13.68 36.14
C LEU A 112 30.46 -13.48 37.65
N ASP A 113 30.35 -12.23 38.10
CA ASP A 113 30.27 -11.90 39.51
C ASP A 113 28.87 -12.08 40.08
N THR A 114 27.88 -11.42 39.48
CA THR A 114 26.52 -11.37 40.01
C THR A 114 25.63 -12.52 39.51
N GLY A 115 26.02 -13.21 38.45
CA GLY A 115 25.19 -14.18 37.74
C GLY A 115 24.01 -13.54 36.97
N GLU A 116 24.05 -12.23 36.75
CA GLU A 116 23.00 -11.50 36.05
C GLU A 116 23.11 -11.68 34.52
N PHE A 117 21.94 -11.79 33.86
CA PHE A 117 21.84 -11.76 32.41
C PHE A 117 21.35 -10.40 31.93
N GLN A 118 22.02 -9.81 30.94
CA GLN A 118 21.60 -8.54 30.36
C GLN A 118 22.03 -8.44 28.90
N TYR A 119 21.17 -7.85 28.06
CA TYR A 119 21.53 -7.52 26.69
C TYR A 119 22.54 -6.38 26.65
N TYR A 120 23.37 -6.32 25.61
CA TYR A 120 24.49 -5.39 25.54
C TYR A 120 24.07 -3.93 25.83
N GLN A 121 24.75 -3.31 26.80
CA GLN A 121 24.58 -1.90 27.16
C GLN A 121 25.95 -1.24 27.34
N PRO A 122 26.38 -0.36 26.41
CA PRO A 122 27.71 0.26 26.46
C PRO A 122 28.03 0.93 27.79
N SER A 123 27.06 1.62 28.39
CA SER A 123 27.21 2.33 29.67
C SER A 123 27.51 1.41 30.86
N ARG A 124 27.13 0.14 30.79
CA ARG A 124 27.36 -0.84 31.87
C ARG A 124 28.51 -1.81 31.59
N MET A 125 28.76 -2.11 30.32
CA MET A 125 29.60 -3.26 29.93
C MET A 125 30.91 -2.86 29.26
N ARG A 126 31.03 -1.66 28.68
CA ARG A 126 32.25 -1.25 27.97
C ARG A 126 33.45 -1.21 28.93
N GLY A 127 34.46 -2.02 28.65
CA GLY A 127 35.68 -2.10 29.45
C GLY A 127 35.53 -2.89 30.77
N ASN A 128 34.36 -3.46 31.04
CA ASN A 128 34.14 -4.27 32.25
C ASN A 128 34.44 -5.76 31.94
N PRO A 129 35.48 -6.36 32.54
CA PRO A 129 35.90 -7.73 32.22
C PRO A 129 35.00 -8.82 32.83
N LEU A 130 33.98 -8.45 33.61
CA LEU A 130 33.04 -9.38 34.24
C LEU A 130 31.87 -9.75 33.32
N TRP A 131 31.62 -8.98 32.27
CA TRP A 131 30.54 -9.23 31.31
C TRP A 131 31.07 -10.00 30.10
N TRP A 132 30.52 -11.20 29.90
CA TRP A 132 30.86 -12.07 28.77
C TRP A 132 29.60 -12.43 28.00
N SER A 133 29.68 -12.58 26.68
CA SER A 133 28.53 -13.08 25.93
C SER A 133 28.20 -14.50 26.39
N VAL A 134 26.92 -14.84 26.47
CA VAL A 134 26.48 -16.18 26.87
C VAL A 134 27.04 -17.24 25.91
N VAL A 135 27.14 -16.92 24.62
CA VAL A 135 27.76 -17.78 23.60
C VAL A 135 29.22 -18.07 23.95
N ASP A 136 30.00 -17.06 24.32
CA ASP A 136 31.39 -17.23 24.73
C ASP A 136 31.49 -18.03 26.04
N CYS A 137 30.58 -17.81 27.00
CA CYS A 137 30.59 -18.60 28.23
C CYS A 137 30.47 -20.12 27.97
N PHE A 138 29.71 -20.53 26.95
CA PHE A 138 29.58 -21.94 26.55
C PHE A 138 30.74 -22.46 25.69
N ASN A 139 31.28 -21.62 24.80
CA ASN A 139 32.17 -22.07 23.73
C ASN A 139 33.63 -21.66 23.90
N ASN A 140 33.93 -20.68 24.76
CA ASN A 140 35.29 -20.20 24.99
C ASN A 140 35.91 -20.89 26.22
N PRO A 141 36.83 -21.86 26.03
CA PRO A 141 37.51 -22.52 27.14
C PRO A 141 38.56 -21.62 27.82
N GLU A 142 38.93 -20.49 27.21
CA GLU A 142 40.02 -19.61 27.68
C GLU A 142 39.57 -18.55 28.69
N ILE A 143 38.30 -18.53 29.10
CA ILE A 143 37.82 -17.60 30.14
C ILE A 143 38.55 -17.89 31.45
N ASN A 144 39.63 -17.14 31.70
CA ASN A 144 40.46 -17.29 32.87
C ASN A 144 39.94 -16.40 34.01
N VAL A 145 39.02 -16.97 34.78
CA VAL A 145 38.41 -16.33 35.95
C VAL A 145 39.43 -15.85 36.99
N PHE A 146 40.58 -16.53 37.11
CA PHE A 146 41.67 -16.12 38.02
C PHE A 146 42.32 -14.82 37.57
N LYS A 147 42.63 -14.68 36.27
CA LYS A 147 43.21 -13.45 35.72
C LYS A 147 42.25 -12.28 35.86
N ILE A 148 40.96 -12.50 35.62
CA ILE A 148 39.92 -11.48 35.78
C ILE A 148 39.81 -11.06 37.26
N ALA A 149 39.81 -12.02 38.19
CA ALA A 149 39.74 -11.74 39.62
C ALA A 149 40.98 -10.99 40.15
N GLN A 150 42.18 -11.32 39.67
CA GLN A 150 43.42 -10.61 40.03
C GLN A 150 43.41 -9.14 39.62
N GLN A 151 42.73 -8.79 38.52
CA GLN A 151 42.60 -7.40 38.07
C GLN A 151 41.58 -6.59 38.89
N GLN A 152 40.70 -7.26 39.65
CA GLN A 152 39.61 -6.63 40.41
C GLN A 152 39.87 -6.59 41.92
N ALA A 153 40.72 -7.49 42.44
CA ALA A 153 41.00 -7.62 43.87
C ALA A 153 42.18 -6.75 44.33
N ALA A 154 42.13 -6.29 45.59
CA ALA A 154 43.24 -5.57 46.21
C ALA A 154 44.30 -6.52 46.82
N THR A 155 43.91 -7.77 47.13
CA THR A 155 44.79 -8.78 47.74
C THR A 155 44.67 -10.14 47.08
N SER A 156 45.70 -10.99 47.22
CA SER A 156 45.70 -12.35 46.68
C SER A 156 44.60 -13.25 47.28
N GLU A 157 44.25 -13.05 48.56
CA GLU A 157 43.18 -13.81 49.23
C GLU A 157 41.80 -13.43 48.68
N GLU A 158 41.57 -12.13 48.44
CA GLU A 158 40.34 -11.64 47.80
C GLU A 158 40.24 -12.10 46.35
N ALA A 159 41.34 -12.06 45.59
CA ALA A 159 41.39 -12.56 44.21
C ALA A 159 40.99 -14.05 44.14
N PHE A 160 41.43 -14.86 45.10
CA PHE A 160 41.06 -16.27 45.16
C PHE A 160 39.56 -16.46 45.42
N LYS A 161 38.99 -15.72 46.38
CA LYS A 161 37.54 -15.77 46.69
C LYS A 161 36.69 -15.33 45.50
N LEU A 162 37.08 -14.25 44.81
CA LEU A 162 36.41 -13.79 43.59
C LEU A 162 36.51 -14.82 42.46
N ALA A 163 37.71 -15.37 42.22
CA ALA A 163 37.92 -16.38 41.18
C ALA A 163 37.05 -17.62 41.41
N GLN A 164 36.94 -18.08 42.66
CA GLN A 164 36.07 -19.20 43.03
C GLN A 164 34.60 -18.87 42.72
N ARG A 165 34.11 -17.69 43.15
CA ARG A 165 32.74 -17.24 42.87
C ARG A 165 32.44 -17.18 41.36
N TYR A 166 33.35 -16.58 40.58
CA TYR A 166 33.20 -16.47 39.13
C TYR A 166 33.19 -17.83 38.46
N ASN A 167 34.05 -18.74 38.90
CA ASN A 167 34.11 -20.12 38.42
C ASN A 167 32.81 -20.87 38.72
N ASP A 168 32.27 -20.73 39.93
CA ASP A 168 31.03 -21.39 40.34
C ASP A 168 29.84 -20.92 39.48
N HIS A 169 29.73 -19.61 39.24
CA HIS A 169 28.71 -19.06 38.34
C HIS A 169 28.89 -19.52 36.89
N LEU A 170 30.11 -19.50 36.36
CA LEU A 170 30.40 -19.96 35.00
C LEU A 170 30.11 -21.46 34.83
N ASN A 171 30.49 -22.29 35.81
CA ASN A 171 30.22 -23.73 35.80
C ASN A 171 28.74 -24.02 35.89
N ARG A 172 27.99 -23.30 36.75
CA ARG A 172 26.53 -23.41 36.84
C ARG A 172 25.85 -23.05 35.51
N LEU A 173 26.32 -21.99 34.84
CA LEU A 173 25.84 -21.64 33.50
C LEU A 173 26.12 -22.76 32.48
N ARG A 174 27.34 -23.30 32.47
CA ARG A 174 27.74 -24.40 31.57
C ARG A 174 26.95 -25.70 31.82
N GLN A 175 26.61 -25.98 33.08
CA GLN A 175 25.80 -27.13 33.49
C GLN A 175 24.37 -27.09 32.95
N ILE A 176 23.89 -25.96 32.42
CA ILE A 176 22.59 -25.91 31.73
C ILE A 176 22.51 -26.96 30.62
N ARG A 177 23.62 -27.25 29.92
CA ARG A 177 23.68 -28.29 28.88
C ARG A 177 23.29 -29.68 29.38
N GLU A 178 23.50 -29.95 30.67
CA GLU A 178 23.26 -31.25 31.30
C GLU A 178 21.90 -31.33 32.02
N ILE A 179 21.09 -30.27 31.97
CA ILE A 179 19.74 -30.28 32.54
C ILE A 179 18.84 -31.20 31.71
N ASP A 180 18.08 -32.04 32.41
CA ASP A 180 17.01 -32.84 31.81
C ASP A 180 15.73 -32.02 31.64
N LEU A 181 15.30 -31.89 30.38
CA LEU A 181 13.97 -31.36 30.08
C LEU A 181 12.94 -32.49 30.08
N PRO A 182 11.74 -32.27 30.66
CA PRO A 182 10.63 -33.20 30.53
C PRO A 182 10.22 -33.32 29.06
N VAL A 183 10.07 -34.55 28.56
CA VAL A 183 9.68 -34.81 27.17
C VAL A 183 8.42 -35.67 27.13
N GLN A 184 7.46 -35.26 26.31
CA GLN A 184 6.27 -36.02 25.98
C GLN A 184 6.33 -36.46 24.52
N MET A 185 5.82 -37.65 24.24
CA MET A 185 5.82 -38.24 22.89
C MET A 185 4.38 -38.48 22.43
N VAL A 186 4.03 -37.94 21.27
CA VAL A 186 2.80 -38.29 20.58
C VAL A 186 2.88 -39.74 20.08
N PRO A 187 1.79 -40.52 20.17
CA PRO A 187 1.79 -41.91 19.71
C PRO A 187 2.22 -42.04 18.24
N SER A 188 2.94 -43.11 17.91
CA SER A 188 3.46 -43.30 16.55
C SER A 188 2.39 -43.59 15.49
N HIS A 189 1.15 -43.88 15.90
CA HIS A 189 0.01 -44.07 15.00
C HIS A 189 -0.75 -42.76 14.71
N ALA A 190 -0.38 -41.65 15.35
CA ALA A 190 -0.99 -40.35 15.09
C ALA A 190 -0.72 -39.95 13.64
N THR A 191 -1.77 -39.44 12.99
CA THR A 191 -1.69 -38.88 11.64
C THR A 191 -1.14 -37.46 11.67
N LEU A 192 -0.84 -36.90 10.50
CA LEU A 192 -0.49 -35.49 10.37
C LEU A 192 -1.59 -34.57 10.91
N SER A 193 -2.86 -34.90 10.66
CA SER A 193 -4.00 -34.13 11.19
C SER A 193 -4.01 -34.14 12.70
N ASP A 194 -3.82 -35.32 13.32
CA ASP A 194 -3.75 -35.45 14.79
C ASP A 194 -2.59 -34.62 15.36
N ALA A 195 -1.44 -34.61 14.69
CA ALA A 195 -0.28 -33.85 15.11
C ALA A 195 -0.53 -32.32 15.08
N ILE A 196 -1.24 -31.83 14.06
CA ILE A 196 -1.65 -30.41 13.96
C ILE A 196 -2.68 -30.07 15.05
N ASP A 197 -3.68 -30.93 15.27
CA ASP A 197 -4.70 -30.69 16.30
C ASP A 197 -4.10 -30.69 17.71
N ILE A 198 -3.15 -31.59 17.98
CA ILE A 198 -2.41 -31.63 19.24
C ILE A 198 -1.56 -30.35 19.39
N PHE A 199 -0.88 -29.93 18.33
CA PHE A 199 -0.10 -28.69 18.30
C PHE A 199 -0.97 -27.48 18.64
N ASP A 200 -2.12 -27.32 17.97
CA ASP A 200 -3.06 -26.22 18.21
C ASP A 200 -3.53 -26.17 19.66
N ARG A 201 -3.87 -27.33 20.24
CA ARG A 201 -4.31 -27.45 21.64
C ARG A 201 -3.22 -27.05 22.63
N VAL A 202 -1.99 -27.52 22.43
CA VAL A 202 -0.87 -27.26 23.37
C VAL A 202 -0.38 -25.82 23.26
N ASN A 203 -0.36 -25.26 22.04
CA ASN A 203 0.06 -23.90 21.76
C ASN A 203 -0.80 -22.84 22.49
N SER A 204 -2.03 -23.19 22.89
CA SER A 204 -2.89 -22.32 23.72
C SER A 204 -2.27 -21.90 25.06
N GLN A 205 -1.25 -22.64 25.56
CA GLN A 205 -0.56 -22.39 26.83
C GLN A 205 0.74 -21.57 26.69
N GLY A 206 1.27 -21.40 25.48
CA GLY A 206 2.54 -20.72 25.19
C GLY A 206 2.39 -19.30 24.62
N THR A 207 3.38 -18.86 23.84
CA THR A 207 3.18 -17.70 22.96
C THR A 207 2.16 -18.08 21.91
N LYS A 208 0.90 -17.65 22.08
CA LYS A 208 -0.19 -18.07 21.21
C LYS A 208 0.11 -17.79 19.73
N LEU A 209 -0.32 -18.70 18.87
CA LEU A 209 -0.36 -18.43 17.44
C LEU A 209 -1.50 -17.44 17.20
N THR A 210 -1.29 -16.54 16.25
CA THR A 210 -2.38 -15.73 15.71
C THR A 210 -3.30 -16.60 14.86
N ASP A 211 -4.55 -16.19 14.67
CA ASP A 211 -5.51 -16.92 13.83
C ASP A 211 -5.00 -17.10 12.39
N ALA A 212 -4.21 -16.14 11.90
CA ALA A 212 -3.54 -16.23 10.61
C ALA A 212 -2.48 -17.33 10.57
N GLU A 213 -1.67 -17.45 11.62
CA GLU A 213 -0.66 -18.50 11.75
C GLU A 213 -1.30 -19.88 11.91
N LEU A 214 -2.41 -19.98 12.64
CA LEU A 214 -3.21 -21.21 12.74
C LEU A 214 -3.76 -21.61 11.37
N ALA A 215 -4.41 -20.69 10.65
CA ALA A 215 -4.89 -20.99 9.31
C ALA A 215 -3.78 -21.41 8.35
N LEU A 216 -2.61 -20.75 8.40
CA LEU A 216 -1.46 -21.15 7.60
C LEU A 216 -0.92 -22.54 8.00
N THR A 217 -1.00 -22.90 9.29
CA THR A 217 -0.65 -24.25 9.79
C THR A 217 -1.55 -25.31 9.14
N HIS A 218 -2.87 -25.09 9.14
CA HIS A 218 -3.83 -26.00 8.49
C HIS A 218 -3.64 -26.06 6.97
N VAL A 219 -3.41 -24.92 6.32
CA VAL A 219 -3.12 -24.85 4.88
C VAL A 219 -1.86 -25.62 4.53
N THR A 220 -0.76 -25.45 5.29
CA THR A 220 0.50 -26.16 5.05
C THR A 220 0.43 -27.65 5.39
N GLY A 221 -0.42 -28.05 6.34
CA GLY A 221 -0.72 -29.46 6.59
C GLY A 221 -1.28 -30.20 5.36
N LYS A 222 -2.02 -29.50 4.49
CA LYS A 222 -2.66 -30.06 3.28
C LYS A 222 -1.91 -29.74 2.00
N TRP A 223 -1.32 -28.56 1.95
CA TRP A 223 -0.51 -28.07 0.85
C TRP A 223 0.84 -27.56 1.40
N PRO A 224 1.81 -28.47 1.58
CA PRO A 224 3.08 -28.14 2.22
C PRO A 224 3.85 -26.97 1.59
N GLN A 225 3.77 -26.84 0.27
CA GLN A 225 4.49 -25.78 -0.46
C GLN A 225 3.86 -24.39 -0.33
N ALA A 226 2.70 -24.24 0.33
CA ALA A 226 1.95 -22.99 0.42
C ALA A 226 2.80 -21.81 0.93
N ARG A 227 3.53 -22.01 2.04
CA ARG A 227 4.38 -20.96 2.63
C ARG A 227 5.47 -20.51 1.66
N ARG A 228 6.11 -21.45 0.96
CA ARG A 228 7.19 -21.17 -0.01
C ARG A 228 6.67 -20.34 -1.19
N VAL A 229 5.54 -20.71 -1.79
CA VAL A 229 4.99 -19.96 -2.92
C VAL A 229 4.44 -18.60 -2.51
N MET A 230 3.86 -18.48 -1.32
CA MET A 230 3.43 -17.20 -0.77
C MET A 230 4.61 -16.26 -0.56
N LYS A 231 5.71 -16.72 0.05
CA LYS A 231 6.94 -15.94 0.22
C LYS A 231 7.52 -15.50 -1.14
N ALA A 232 7.58 -16.40 -2.12
CA ALA A 232 8.05 -16.06 -3.46
C ALA A 232 7.19 -14.95 -4.11
N LYS A 233 5.87 -15.00 -3.94
CA LYS A 233 4.98 -13.95 -4.45
C LYS A 233 5.10 -12.63 -3.69
N ILE A 234 5.30 -12.68 -2.37
CA ILE A 234 5.61 -11.49 -1.55
C ILE A 234 6.89 -10.81 -2.05
N ASP A 235 7.95 -11.58 -2.30
CA ASP A 235 9.23 -11.05 -2.81
C ASP A 235 9.07 -10.42 -4.21
N ASP A 236 8.24 -11.03 -5.06
CA ASP A 236 7.92 -10.49 -6.38
C ASP A 236 7.11 -9.18 -6.32
N LEU A 237 6.07 -9.12 -5.48
CA LEU A 237 5.26 -7.91 -5.27
C LEU A 237 6.07 -6.78 -4.61
N THR A 238 7.04 -7.12 -3.76
CA THR A 238 7.96 -6.16 -3.13
C THR A 238 8.79 -5.41 -4.16
N LYS A 239 9.22 -6.07 -5.25
CA LYS A 239 9.93 -5.42 -6.37
C LYS A 239 9.08 -4.37 -7.09
N ARG A 240 7.75 -4.51 -7.01
CA ARG A 240 6.76 -3.56 -7.52
C ARG A 240 6.28 -2.58 -6.45
N HIS A 241 6.97 -2.51 -5.31
CA HIS A 241 6.68 -1.65 -4.16
C HIS A 241 5.39 -1.98 -3.40
N PHE A 242 4.83 -3.17 -3.59
CA PHE A 242 3.71 -3.67 -2.80
C PHE A 242 4.20 -4.63 -1.72
N TYR A 243 4.19 -4.16 -0.48
CA TYR A 243 4.68 -4.88 0.68
C TYR A 243 3.54 -5.62 1.38
N PHE A 244 3.54 -6.95 1.31
CA PHE A 244 2.57 -7.85 1.94
C PHE A 244 3.28 -8.83 2.88
N ASP A 245 2.50 -9.48 3.75
CA ASP A 245 2.98 -10.51 4.67
C ASP A 245 2.14 -11.80 4.55
N LEU A 246 2.56 -12.84 5.25
CA LEU A 246 1.86 -14.13 5.26
C LEU A 246 0.45 -14.02 5.85
N THR A 247 0.23 -13.08 6.77
CA THR A 247 -1.08 -12.78 7.35
C THR A 247 -2.06 -12.34 6.27
N PHE A 248 -1.70 -11.33 5.48
CA PHE A 248 -2.49 -10.86 4.35
C PHE A 248 -2.67 -11.96 3.30
N MET A 249 -1.60 -12.68 2.92
CA MET A 249 -1.69 -13.74 1.91
C MET A 249 -2.64 -14.86 2.32
N THR A 250 -2.60 -15.27 3.59
CA THR A 250 -3.49 -16.30 4.12
C THR A 250 -4.93 -15.80 4.10
N ARG A 251 -5.20 -14.55 4.53
CA ARG A 251 -6.56 -14.00 4.51
C ARG A 251 -7.09 -13.82 3.09
N ALA A 252 -6.26 -13.35 2.18
CA ALA A 252 -6.62 -13.19 0.77
C ALA A 252 -6.95 -14.56 0.14
N LEU A 253 -6.18 -15.60 0.44
CA LEU A 253 -6.46 -16.97 0.01
C LEU A 253 -7.79 -17.48 0.60
N THR A 254 -8.05 -17.24 1.88
CA THR A 254 -9.34 -17.56 2.53
C THR A 254 -10.50 -16.87 1.80
N GLY A 255 -10.36 -15.58 1.49
CA GLY A 255 -11.34 -14.82 0.73
C GLY A 255 -11.60 -15.41 -0.65
N VAL A 256 -10.57 -15.83 -1.36
CA VAL A 256 -10.69 -16.41 -2.71
C VAL A 256 -11.31 -17.81 -2.69
N VAL A 257 -10.87 -18.68 -1.77
CA VAL A 257 -11.29 -20.09 -1.70
C VAL A 257 -12.68 -20.23 -1.08
N VAL A 258 -12.92 -19.55 0.04
CA VAL A 258 -14.08 -19.79 0.90
C VAL A 258 -15.14 -18.69 0.78
N LYS A 259 -14.79 -17.54 0.20
CA LYS A 259 -15.65 -16.35 0.12
C LYS A 259 -16.04 -15.81 1.51
N ARG A 260 -15.13 -15.94 2.46
CA ARG A 260 -15.22 -15.48 3.86
C ARG A 260 -13.89 -14.82 4.26
N ALA A 261 -13.88 -13.98 5.29
CA ALA A 261 -12.66 -13.31 5.74
C ALA A 261 -12.03 -13.95 6.98
N LEU A 262 -12.83 -14.69 7.76
CA LEU A 262 -12.39 -15.37 8.98
C LEU A 262 -11.45 -16.54 8.66
N TYR A 263 -10.29 -16.55 9.32
CA TYR A 263 -9.20 -17.49 9.05
C TYR A 263 -9.60 -18.95 9.22
N GLU A 264 -10.37 -19.27 10.26
CA GLU A 264 -10.81 -20.61 10.61
C GLU A 264 -11.62 -21.29 9.50
N THR A 265 -12.22 -20.51 8.60
CA THR A 265 -13.06 -21.03 7.52
C THR A 265 -12.27 -21.76 6.42
N ILE A 266 -10.94 -21.57 6.36
CA ILE A 266 -10.07 -22.26 5.41
C ILE A 266 -9.56 -23.61 5.93
N HIS A 267 -9.65 -23.87 7.24
CA HIS A 267 -8.98 -25.01 7.88
C HIS A 267 -9.31 -26.35 7.21
N ASP A 268 -10.56 -26.55 6.84
CA ASP A 268 -11.05 -27.82 6.28
C ASP A 268 -10.88 -27.97 4.76
N ARG A 269 -10.37 -26.96 4.05
CA ARG A 269 -10.31 -26.98 2.57
C ARG A 269 -9.27 -27.97 2.03
N PRO A 270 -9.61 -28.79 1.01
CA PRO A 270 -8.70 -29.77 0.43
C PRO A 270 -7.60 -29.08 -0.39
N LYS A 271 -6.48 -29.80 -0.60
CA LYS A 271 -5.30 -29.32 -1.34
C LYS A 271 -5.65 -28.75 -2.72
N ASP A 272 -6.52 -29.44 -3.46
CA ASP A 272 -6.85 -29.05 -4.84
C ASP A 272 -7.58 -27.69 -4.91
N GLU A 273 -8.46 -27.42 -3.94
CA GLU A 273 -9.12 -26.12 -3.79
C GLU A 273 -8.12 -25.02 -3.41
N LEU A 274 -7.21 -25.30 -2.47
CA LEU A 274 -6.18 -24.36 -2.04
C LEU A 274 -5.24 -23.98 -3.19
N VAL A 275 -4.77 -24.96 -3.97
CA VAL A 275 -3.87 -24.74 -5.11
C VAL A 275 -4.60 -23.98 -6.23
N LYS A 276 -5.86 -24.31 -6.52
CA LYS A 276 -6.68 -23.59 -7.51
C LYS A 276 -6.93 -22.15 -7.07
N GLY A 277 -7.31 -21.94 -5.81
CA GLY A 277 -7.53 -20.61 -5.24
C GLY A 277 -6.26 -19.77 -5.24
N TRP A 278 -5.11 -20.36 -4.95
CA TRP A 278 -3.82 -19.66 -5.03
C TRP A 278 -3.51 -19.17 -6.44
N LYS A 279 -3.70 -20.02 -7.47
CA LYS A 279 -3.49 -19.61 -8.87
C LYS A 279 -4.36 -18.41 -9.25
N GLN A 280 -5.63 -18.40 -8.79
CA GLN A 280 -6.54 -17.29 -9.02
C GLN A 280 -6.08 -16.03 -8.25
N LEU A 281 -5.71 -16.17 -6.97
CA LEU A 281 -5.21 -15.07 -6.15
C LEU A 281 -3.96 -14.43 -6.76
N GLU A 282 -3.03 -15.24 -7.27
CA GLU A 282 -1.80 -14.75 -7.90
C GLU A 282 -2.10 -13.80 -9.07
N GLN A 283 -3.03 -14.20 -9.95
CA GLN A 283 -3.48 -13.40 -11.08
C GLN A 283 -4.18 -12.11 -10.63
N ILE A 284 -5.01 -12.19 -9.59
CA ILE A 284 -5.70 -11.03 -9.01
C ILE A 284 -4.71 -10.02 -8.43
N LEU A 285 -3.70 -10.49 -7.70
CA LEU A 285 -2.67 -9.62 -7.13
C LEU A 285 -1.86 -8.94 -8.23
N ASP A 286 -1.51 -9.67 -9.29
CA ASP A 286 -0.82 -9.08 -10.46
C ASP A 286 -1.66 -8.01 -11.15
N TYR A 287 -2.95 -8.29 -11.37
CA TYR A 287 -3.88 -7.32 -11.93
C TYR A 287 -3.99 -6.07 -11.05
N LEU A 288 -4.17 -6.23 -9.73
CA LEU A 288 -4.31 -5.10 -8.81
C LEU A 288 -3.08 -4.21 -8.78
N VAL A 289 -1.87 -4.77 -8.69
CA VAL A 289 -0.65 -3.95 -8.66
C VAL A 289 -0.31 -3.29 -10.00
N THR A 290 -0.92 -3.74 -11.09
CA THR A 290 -0.86 -3.05 -12.39
C THR A 290 -1.91 -1.94 -12.50
N VAL A 291 -3.13 -2.16 -12.03
CA VAL A 291 -4.25 -1.22 -12.18
C VAL A 291 -4.21 -0.08 -11.16
N LEU A 292 -3.88 -0.38 -9.90
CA LEU A 292 -3.92 0.61 -8.81
C LEU A 292 -3.00 1.82 -9.04
N PRO A 293 -1.75 1.69 -9.53
CA PRO A 293 -0.90 2.85 -9.81
C PRO A 293 -1.50 3.74 -10.90
N GLN A 294 -2.03 3.14 -11.97
CA GLN A 294 -2.51 3.87 -13.15
C GLN A 294 -3.88 4.52 -12.95
N LYS A 295 -4.79 3.83 -12.24
CA LYS A 295 -6.19 4.23 -12.13
C LYS A 295 -6.53 4.84 -10.77
N ALA A 296 -5.75 4.51 -9.73
CA ALA A 296 -5.98 4.97 -8.37
C ALA A 296 -4.77 5.73 -7.76
N PHE A 297 -3.73 6.01 -8.54
CA PHE A 297 -2.50 6.67 -8.06
C PHE A 297 -1.86 6.01 -6.81
N ILE A 298 -2.20 4.74 -6.52
CA ILE A 298 -1.62 3.93 -5.43
C ILE A 298 -0.47 3.14 -6.01
N HIS A 299 0.75 3.63 -5.77
CA HIS A 299 2.00 3.08 -6.33
C HIS A 299 2.65 2.09 -5.36
N SER A 300 2.19 2.04 -4.12
CA SER A 300 2.73 1.17 -3.07
C SER A 300 1.69 0.93 -1.98
N THR A 301 1.82 -0.17 -1.23
CA THR A 301 1.04 -0.37 0.00
C THR A 301 1.33 0.72 1.06
N GLN A 302 2.42 1.49 0.95
CA GLN A 302 2.68 2.65 1.82
C GLN A 302 1.75 3.84 1.58
N ASP A 303 1.10 3.91 0.41
CA ASP A 303 0.01 4.86 0.16
C ASP A 303 -1.27 4.45 0.89
N LEU A 304 -1.33 3.23 1.43
CA LEU A 304 -2.47 2.71 2.18
C LEU A 304 -2.17 2.69 3.68
N ASN A 305 -3.21 2.86 4.50
CA ASN A 305 -3.07 2.76 5.95
C ASN A 305 -2.99 1.31 6.44
N THR A 306 -3.58 0.37 5.68
CA THR A 306 -3.54 -1.06 5.93
C THR A 306 -3.77 -1.81 4.62
N THR A 307 -3.11 -2.95 4.43
CA THR A 307 -3.33 -3.84 3.27
C THR A 307 -4.67 -4.55 3.33
N ASN A 308 -5.28 -4.68 4.51
CA ASN A 308 -6.59 -5.33 4.69
C ASN A 308 -7.70 -4.68 3.86
N VAL A 309 -7.57 -3.39 3.51
CA VAL A 309 -8.53 -2.70 2.65
C VAL A 309 -8.63 -3.31 1.24
N LEU A 310 -7.62 -4.06 0.81
CA LEU A 310 -7.61 -4.74 -0.48
C LEU A 310 -8.35 -6.09 -0.45
N ILE A 311 -8.68 -6.64 0.71
CA ILE A 311 -9.34 -7.96 0.82
C ILE A 311 -10.71 -7.97 0.13
N PRO A 312 -11.61 -6.98 0.32
CA PRO A 312 -12.87 -6.94 -0.41
C PRO A 312 -12.70 -6.84 -1.93
N LEU A 313 -11.70 -6.08 -2.41
CA LEU A 313 -11.36 -6.04 -3.85
C LEU A 313 -10.91 -7.40 -4.35
N VAL A 314 -10.03 -8.09 -3.61
CA VAL A 314 -9.56 -9.43 -3.97
C VAL A 314 -10.72 -10.41 -4.08
N VAL A 315 -11.65 -10.39 -3.12
CA VAL A 315 -12.84 -11.27 -3.17
C VAL A 315 -13.74 -10.90 -4.34
N TYR A 316 -14.02 -9.62 -4.56
CA TYR A 316 -14.84 -9.16 -5.68
C TYR A 316 -14.26 -9.61 -7.03
N LEU A 317 -12.96 -9.42 -7.24
CA LEU A 317 -12.26 -9.86 -8.45
C LEU A 317 -12.31 -11.38 -8.60
N SER A 318 -12.24 -12.14 -7.51
CA SER A 318 -12.36 -13.60 -7.55
C SER A 318 -13.75 -14.12 -7.97
N LEU A 319 -14.76 -13.25 -7.94
CA LEU A 319 -16.12 -13.53 -8.42
C LEU A 319 -16.36 -13.04 -9.86
N ASN A 320 -15.44 -12.25 -10.41
CA ASN A 320 -15.55 -11.59 -11.73
C ASN A 320 -14.32 -11.91 -12.61
N ASP A 321 -13.94 -13.19 -12.70
CA ASP A 321 -12.84 -13.68 -13.57
C ASP A 321 -11.50 -12.96 -13.40
N GLY A 322 -11.24 -12.43 -12.20
CA GLY A 322 -9.99 -11.77 -11.84
C GLY A 322 -9.88 -10.31 -12.30
N ARG A 323 -10.94 -9.70 -12.84
CA ARG A 323 -10.95 -8.32 -13.35
C ARG A 323 -12.20 -7.55 -12.95
N PHE A 324 -12.15 -6.23 -13.00
CA PHE A 324 -13.37 -5.43 -12.86
C PHE A 324 -14.21 -5.56 -14.15
N PRO A 325 -15.54 -5.78 -14.05
CA PRO A 325 -16.39 -6.00 -15.22
C PRO A 325 -16.62 -4.74 -16.06
N SER A 326 -16.38 -3.55 -15.50
CA SER A 326 -16.49 -2.27 -16.21
C SER A 326 -15.63 -1.19 -15.56
N GLU A 327 -15.38 -0.10 -16.30
CA GLU A 327 -14.71 1.08 -15.75
C GLU A 327 -15.52 1.70 -14.60
N GLN A 328 -16.85 1.67 -14.67
CA GLN A 328 -17.72 2.16 -13.60
C GLN A 328 -17.55 1.32 -12.32
N ALA A 329 -17.49 -0.01 -12.44
CA ALA A 329 -17.25 -0.89 -11.30
C ALA A 329 -15.87 -0.63 -10.66
N LEU A 330 -14.84 -0.41 -11.49
CA LEU A 330 -13.50 -0.03 -11.02
C LEU A 330 -13.54 1.32 -10.27
N LYS A 331 -14.16 2.36 -10.85
CA LYS A 331 -14.24 3.69 -10.22
C LYS A 331 -14.98 3.65 -8.88
N ARG A 332 -16.09 2.92 -8.80
CA ARG A 332 -16.83 2.71 -7.55
C ARG A 332 -16.03 1.93 -6.51
N ALA A 333 -15.28 0.92 -6.93
CA ALA A 333 -14.35 0.20 -6.05
C ALA A 333 -13.24 1.11 -5.51
N ILE A 334 -12.68 1.99 -6.35
CA ILE A 334 -11.66 2.98 -5.96
C ILE A 334 -12.26 4.01 -5.00
N HIS A 335 -13.48 4.51 -5.27
CA HIS A 335 -14.19 5.41 -4.38
C HIS A 335 -14.37 4.80 -2.99
N TRP A 336 -14.86 3.55 -2.92
CA TRP A 336 -14.95 2.83 -1.66
C TRP A 336 -13.58 2.61 -0.99
N LEU A 337 -12.57 2.20 -1.75
CA LEU A 337 -11.20 1.98 -1.27
C LEU A 337 -10.66 3.23 -0.58
N TYR A 338 -10.83 4.40 -1.18
CA TYR A 338 -10.43 5.68 -0.58
C TYR A 338 -11.25 6.02 0.67
N ALA A 339 -12.57 5.82 0.66
CA ALA A 339 -13.41 6.05 1.83
C ALA A 339 -12.97 5.14 3.01
N ALA A 340 -12.77 3.85 2.76
CA ALA A 340 -12.33 2.88 3.75
C ALA A 340 -10.91 3.19 4.26
N HIS A 341 -10.03 3.65 3.37
CA HIS A 341 -8.68 4.10 3.70
C HIS A 341 -8.69 5.33 4.61
N MET A 342 -9.33 6.43 4.19
CA MET A 342 -9.37 7.71 4.90
C MET A 342 -9.92 7.55 6.32
N TRP A 343 -10.94 6.70 6.47
CA TRP A 343 -11.64 6.49 7.73
C TRP A 343 -11.19 5.24 8.48
N ALA A 344 -10.03 4.70 8.12
CA ALA A 344 -9.36 3.64 8.85
C ALA A 344 -10.28 2.44 9.15
N ARG A 345 -11.11 2.03 8.16
CA ARG A 345 -12.16 1.01 8.31
C ARG A 345 -11.66 -0.27 8.99
N TYR A 346 -10.42 -0.68 8.73
CA TYR A 346 -9.85 -1.95 9.23
C TYR A 346 -8.73 -1.81 10.28
N THR A 347 -8.60 -0.66 10.96
CA THR A 347 -7.61 -0.52 12.05
C THR A 347 -8.08 -1.05 13.40
N ALA A 348 -9.40 -1.23 13.57
CA ALA A 348 -10.01 -1.84 14.75
C ALA A 348 -11.11 -2.81 14.31
N GLN A 349 -11.32 -3.87 15.10
CA GLN A 349 -12.30 -4.93 14.81
C GLN A 349 -12.15 -5.52 13.40
N THR A 350 -10.90 -5.68 12.96
CA THR A 350 -10.54 -6.04 11.59
C THR A 350 -11.28 -7.28 11.09
N ASP A 351 -11.29 -8.37 11.88
CA ASP A 351 -11.92 -9.64 11.47
C ASP A 351 -13.43 -9.50 11.30
N GLN A 352 -14.13 -8.93 12.28
CA GLN A 352 -15.58 -8.77 12.22
C GLN A 352 -16.01 -7.86 11.06
N ARG A 353 -15.26 -6.78 10.80
CA ARG A 353 -15.56 -5.85 9.70
C ARG A 353 -15.27 -6.47 8.35
N LEU A 354 -14.12 -7.12 8.18
CA LEU A 354 -13.80 -7.81 6.94
C LEU A 354 -14.80 -8.92 6.64
N GLU A 355 -15.20 -9.66 7.66
CA GLU A 355 -16.19 -10.73 7.51
C GLU A 355 -17.54 -10.19 7.05
N HIS A 356 -18.01 -9.09 7.65
CA HIS A 356 -19.23 -8.41 7.22
C HIS A 356 -19.10 -7.85 5.79
N ASP A 357 -18.04 -7.09 5.52
CA ASP A 357 -17.83 -6.41 4.23
C ASP A 357 -17.63 -7.43 3.09
N VAL A 358 -16.91 -8.52 3.33
CA VAL A 358 -16.79 -9.64 2.37
C VAL A 358 -18.14 -10.31 2.13
N SER A 359 -18.98 -10.45 3.16
CA SER A 359 -20.32 -11.01 2.98
C SER A 359 -21.21 -10.16 2.07
N LEU A 360 -21.07 -8.83 2.10
CA LEU A 360 -21.75 -7.91 1.18
C LEU A 360 -21.24 -8.09 -0.25
N VAL A 361 -19.91 -8.15 -0.43
CA VAL A 361 -19.27 -8.41 -1.74
C VAL A 361 -19.75 -9.70 -2.39
N VAL A 362 -20.01 -10.74 -1.61
CA VAL A 362 -20.46 -12.04 -2.12
C VAL A 362 -21.95 -12.05 -2.47
N ARG A 363 -22.76 -11.26 -1.77
CA ARG A 363 -24.23 -11.25 -1.91
C ARG A 363 -24.73 -10.29 -2.98
N GLU A 364 -23.98 -9.23 -3.25
CA GLU A 364 -24.40 -8.14 -4.13
C GLU A 364 -23.58 -8.12 -5.41
N ALA A 365 -24.23 -7.91 -6.56
CA ALA A 365 -23.55 -7.75 -7.84
C ALA A 365 -22.70 -6.46 -7.89
N ASP A 366 -23.11 -5.45 -7.12
CA ASP A 366 -22.48 -4.13 -7.05
C ASP A 366 -22.40 -3.64 -5.59
N PRO A 367 -21.42 -4.16 -4.82
CA PRO A 367 -21.40 -4.02 -3.36
C PRO A 367 -20.92 -2.65 -2.87
N TRP A 368 -20.39 -1.81 -3.77
CA TRP A 368 -19.63 -0.62 -3.39
C TRP A 368 -20.48 0.43 -2.67
N GLY A 369 -21.76 0.56 -3.03
CA GLY A 369 -22.72 1.42 -2.34
C GLY A 369 -22.95 0.95 -0.91
N ALA A 370 -23.35 -0.32 -0.73
CA ALA A 370 -23.59 -0.91 0.59
C ALA A 370 -22.34 -0.86 1.49
N LEU A 371 -21.16 -1.08 0.91
CA LEU A 371 -19.89 -0.95 1.63
C LEU A 371 -19.58 0.49 2.04
N CYS A 372 -19.96 1.49 1.24
CA CYS A 372 -19.90 2.90 1.61
C CYS A 372 -20.90 3.23 2.73
N ASP A 373 -22.11 2.66 2.68
CA ASP A 373 -23.12 2.83 3.72
C ASP A 373 -22.60 2.32 5.09
N GLN A 374 -21.85 1.22 5.12
CA GLN A 374 -21.21 0.75 6.36
C GLN A 374 -20.22 1.76 6.98
N ILE A 375 -19.57 2.58 6.15
CA ILE A 375 -18.67 3.65 6.62
C ILE A 375 -19.51 4.84 7.12
N ILE A 376 -20.60 5.16 6.42
CA ILE A 376 -21.54 6.23 6.80
C ILE A 376 -22.22 5.88 8.11
N ASP A 377 -22.68 4.65 8.32
CA ASP A 377 -23.30 4.21 9.57
C ASP A 377 -22.33 4.34 10.76
N GLN A 378 -21.04 4.08 10.53
CA GLN A 378 -20.02 4.17 11.56
C GLN A 378 -19.61 5.62 11.88
N ARG A 379 -19.54 6.50 10.86
CA ARG A 379 -18.91 7.83 10.96
C ARG A 379 -19.89 9.01 10.78
N GLY A 380 -21.06 8.75 10.23
CA GLY A 380 -22.07 9.72 9.79
C GLY A 380 -21.83 10.31 8.39
N ARG A 381 -20.62 10.22 7.83
CA ARG A 381 -20.29 10.77 6.49
C ARG A 381 -19.00 10.20 5.90
N ILE A 382 -18.89 10.28 4.57
CA ILE A 382 -17.64 10.01 3.83
C ILE A 382 -16.82 11.28 3.62
N GLU A 383 -17.46 12.41 3.35
CA GLU A 383 -16.81 13.70 3.09
C GLU A 383 -15.75 14.03 4.15
N VAL A 384 -14.71 14.75 3.75
CA VAL A 384 -13.68 15.32 4.62
C VAL A 384 -14.04 16.77 4.95
N LYS A 385 -13.88 17.16 6.22
CA LYS A 385 -14.01 18.56 6.68
C LYS A 385 -12.64 19.06 7.13
N ALA A 386 -12.41 20.37 7.07
CA ALA A 386 -11.16 20.99 7.53
C ALA A 386 -10.80 20.58 8.97
N SER A 387 -11.79 20.46 9.86
CA SER A 387 -11.61 20.01 11.24
C SER A 387 -11.15 18.55 11.39
N ASP A 388 -11.30 17.70 10.36
CA ASP A 388 -10.74 16.34 10.39
C ASP A 388 -9.21 16.34 10.27
N LEU A 389 -8.62 17.40 9.72
CA LEU A 389 -7.18 17.58 9.51
C LEU A 389 -6.48 18.29 10.68
N GLU A 390 -7.24 19.01 11.51
CA GLU A 390 -6.73 19.81 12.61
C GLU A 390 -5.92 18.96 13.61
N GLY A 391 -4.68 19.38 13.90
CA GLY A 391 -3.77 18.68 14.79
C GLY A 391 -3.35 17.27 14.35
N ARG A 392 -3.68 16.85 13.12
CA ARG A 392 -3.32 15.52 12.58
C ARG A 392 -1.97 15.57 11.88
N GLY A 393 -1.04 14.69 12.28
CA GLY A 393 0.26 14.54 11.64
C GLY A 393 0.30 13.43 10.59
N ILE A 394 1.51 13.12 10.10
CA ILE A 394 1.78 12.18 9.00
C ILE A 394 1.30 10.73 9.24
N GLY A 395 1.05 10.34 10.49
CA GLY A 395 0.53 9.01 10.82
C GLY A 395 -0.97 8.84 10.57
N HIS A 396 -1.70 9.93 10.34
CA HIS A 396 -3.14 9.88 10.09
C HIS A 396 -3.42 9.48 8.62
N PRO A 397 -4.46 8.68 8.33
CA PRO A 397 -4.75 8.23 6.96
C PRO A 397 -4.93 9.37 5.95
N LEU A 398 -5.53 10.48 6.36
CA LEU A 398 -5.69 11.66 5.50
C LEU A 398 -4.37 12.19 4.93
N PHE A 399 -3.22 12.00 5.60
CA PHE A 399 -1.91 12.38 5.03
C PHE A 399 -1.63 11.64 3.72
N ARG A 400 -1.87 10.33 3.71
CA ARG A 400 -1.66 9.49 2.53
C ARG A 400 -2.71 9.76 1.46
N MET A 401 -3.95 10.05 1.85
CA MET A 401 -4.97 10.51 0.91
C MET A 401 -4.57 11.84 0.25
N THR A 402 -4.12 12.84 1.01
CA THR A 402 -3.62 14.10 0.43
C THR A 402 -2.50 13.84 -0.58
N PHE A 403 -1.62 12.86 -0.31
CA PHE A 403 -0.58 12.47 -1.25
C PHE A 403 -1.11 11.84 -2.53
N ILE A 404 -2.09 10.93 -2.42
CA ILE A 404 -2.78 10.31 -3.57
C ILE A 404 -3.41 11.39 -4.46
N VAL A 405 -4.14 12.34 -3.86
CA VAL A 405 -4.80 13.43 -4.61
C VAL A 405 -3.75 14.37 -5.23
N ALA A 406 -2.67 14.70 -4.51
CA ALA A 406 -1.59 15.50 -5.09
C ALA A 406 -0.96 14.81 -6.33
N LYS A 407 -0.73 13.48 -6.27
CA LYS A 407 -0.28 12.70 -7.43
C LYS A 407 -1.28 12.77 -8.58
N ALA A 408 -2.58 12.64 -8.30
CA ALA A 408 -3.64 12.74 -9.31
C ALA A 408 -3.68 14.11 -10.01
N HIS A 409 -3.35 15.18 -9.29
CA HIS A 409 -3.21 16.54 -9.83
C HIS A 409 -1.84 16.80 -10.52
N GLY A 410 -1.02 15.76 -10.70
CA GLY A 410 0.28 15.88 -11.37
C GLY A 410 1.29 16.71 -10.58
N ALA A 411 1.23 16.65 -9.24
CA ALA A 411 2.16 17.35 -8.37
C ALA A 411 3.61 16.94 -8.64
N VAL A 412 4.50 17.93 -8.54
CA VAL A 412 5.94 17.79 -8.72
C VAL A 412 6.65 18.17 -7.43
N ASP A 413 7.88 17.69 -7.29
CA ASP A 413 8.81 18.15 -6.28
C ASP A 413 9.22 19.61 -6.55
N TRP A 414 9.18 20.41 -5.49
CA TRP A 414 9.38 21.86 -5.55
C TRP A 414 10.80 22.31 -5.89
N PHE A 415 11.81 21.43 -5.81
CA PHE A 415 13.21 21.80 -5.96
C PHE A 415 13.82 21.22 -7.24
N ASN A 416 13.47 19.99 -7.59
CA ASN A 416 13.99 19.33 -8.80
C ASN A 416 12.95 19.17 -9.93
N GLY A 417 11.67 19.48 -9.69
CA GLY A 417 10.60 19.40 -10.69
C GLY A 417 10.20 17.96 -11.05
N ALA A 418 10.73 16.95 -10.37
CA ALA A 418 10.42 15.56 -10.65
C ALA A 418 8.94 15.25 -10.29
N PRO A 419 8.21 14.50 -11.11
CA PRO A 419 6.85 14.08 -10.78
C PRO A 419 6.81 13.26 -9.49
N LEU A 420 5.84 13.55 -8.63
CA LEU A 420 5.59 12.76 -7.41
C LEU A 420 4.82 11.47 -7.71
N GLY A 421 4.16 11.40 -8.87
CA GLY A 421 3.45 10.23 -9.37
C GLY A 421 4.35 9.16 -9.99
N THR A 422 5.68 9.28 -9.87
CA THR A 422 6.63 8.27 -10.34
C THR A 422 7.47 7.76 -9.19
N THR A 423 7.69 6.46 -9.14
CA THR A 423 8.55 5.82 -8.13
C THR A 423 10.02 6.04 -8.47
N HIS A 424 10.76 6.69 -7.56
CA HIS A 424 12.20 6.97 -7.72
C HIS A 424 13.01 6.10 -6.74
N GLY A 425 14.03 5.39 -7.24
CA GLY A 425 14.93 4.56 -6.43
C GLY A 425 14.49 3.11 -6.19
N GLN A 426 15.27 2.37 -5.39
CA GLN A 426 15.04 0.92 -5.16
C GLN A 426 13.87 0.61 -4.21
N ALA A 427 13.53 1.53 -3.30
CA ALA A 427 12.46 1.34 -2.32
C ALA A 427 11.57 2.59 -2.26
N TYR A 428 10.26 2.41 -2.41
CA TYR A 428 9.28 3.48 -2.33
C TYR A 428 9.13 3.98 -0.89
N ARG A 429 9.15 5.30 -0.70
CA ARG A 429 8.80 5.96 0.56
C ARG A 429 8.13 7.29 0.28
N ILE A 430 7.17 7.66 1.11
CA ILE A 430 6.56 9.00 1.05
C ILE A 430 7.53 9.98 1.70
N HIS A 431 8.20 10.80 0.88
CA HIS A 431 9.06 11.87 1.36
C HIS A 431 8.24 13.16 1.56
N ASN A 432 8.51 13.85 2.66
CA ASN A 432 7.81 15.07 3.01
C ASN A 432 8.72 16.05 3.74
N HIS A 433 8.33 17.31 3.71
CA HIS A 433 9.04 18.41 4.34
C HIS A 433 8.05 19.35 5.01
N HIS A 434 8.46 20.01 6.09
CA HIS A 434 7.64 21.05 6.70
C HIS A 434 7.63 22.30 5.82
N ILE A 435 6.46 22.84 5.47
CA ILE A 435 6.43 24.09 4.69
C ILE A 435 7.04 25.21 5.52
N PHE A 436 6.53 25.42 6.73
CA PHE A 436 7.14 26.25 7.76
C PHE A 436 8.10 25.38 8.58
N PRO A 437 9.43 25.59 8.49
CA PRO A 437 10.41 24.75 9.18
C PRO A 437 10.18 24.72 10.69
N GLN A 438 10.45 23.58 11.32
CA GLN A 438 10.28 23.43 12.77
C GLN A 438 11.14 24.43 13.56
N SER A 439 12.39 24.62 13.14
CA SER A 439 13.34 25.58 13.73
C SER A 439 12.80 27.02 13.69
N LEU A 440 12.18 27.40 12.57
CA LEU A 440 11.54 28.70 12.41
C LEU A 440 10.35 28.85 13.37
N LEU A 441 9.46 27.87 13.43
CA LEU A 441 8.29 27.92 14.30
C LEU A 441 8.68 27.94 15.79
N TYR A 442 9.66 27.13 16.19
CA TYR A 442 10.10 27.10 17.59
C TYR A 442 10.83 28.38 18.04
N SER A 443 11.46 29.09 17.12
CA SER A 443 12.01 30.42 17.41
C SER A 443 10.95 31.53 17.43
N HIS A 444 9.72 31.26 16.94
CA HIS A 444 8.62 32.22 16.81
C HIS A 444 7.40 31.84 17.66
N GLY A 445 7.64 31.48 18.93
CA GLY A 445 6.58 31.34 19.95
C GLY A 445 5.99 29.94 20.12
N TYR A 446 6.39 28.95 19.32
CA TYR A 446 6.03 27.55 19.55
C TYR A 446 7.06 26.85 20.46
N ASP A 447 6.58 26.22 21.52
CA ASP A 447 7.42 25.42 22.45
C ASP A 447 7.55 23.95 21.98
N SER A 448 8.78 23.45 21.83
CA SER A 448 9.07 22.07 21.45
C SER A 448 8.70 21.04 22.51
N GLU A 449 8.66 21.43 23.79
CA GLU A 449 8.27 20.55 24.89
C GLU A 449 6.74 20.42 25.00
N SER A 450 6.01 21.47 24.60
CA SER A 450 4.55 21.49 24.55
C SER A 450 4.01 20.45 23.57
N HIS A 451 3.21 19.50 24.09
CA HIS A 451 2.53 18.50 23.27
C HIS A 451 1.55 19.13 22.27
N LEU A 452 0.88 20.22 22.65
CA LEU A 452 -0.07 20.92 21.78
C LEU A 452 0.65 21.60 20.61
N HIS A 453 1.72 22.34 20.89
CA HIS A 453 2.51 23.00 19.85
C HIS A 453 3.16 22.00 18.90
N ARG A 454 3.70 20.89 19.42
CA ARG A 454 4.21 19.80 18.57
C ARG A 454 3.15 19.24 17.63
N LYS A 455 1.88 19.15 18.04
CA LYS A 455 0.81 18.72 17.13
C LYS A 455 0.63 19.73 16.00
N ILE A 456 0.49 21.02 16.33
CA ILE A 456 0.26 22.11 15.37
C ILE A 456 1.43 22.23 14.37
N VAL A 457 2.67 22.18 14.87
CA VAL A 457 3.88 22.26 14.04
C VAL A 457 3.99 21.07 13.06
N ASN A 458 3.54 19.88 13.47
CA ASN A 458 3.66 18.65 12.69
C ASN A 458 2.41 18.29 11.87
N GLU A 459 1.44 19.20 11.79
CA GLU A 459 0.19 19.00 11.06
C GLU A 459 0.40 18.67 9.58
N ILE A 460 -0.52 17.88 9.00
CA ILE A 460 -0.58 17.59 7.55
C ILE A 460 -0.60 18.89 6.74
N ALA A 461 -1.34 19.90 7.19
CA ALA A 461 -1.41 21.19 6.55
C ALA A 461 -0.08 21.97 6.55
N ASN A 462 0.91 21.57 7.36
CA ASN A 462 2.28 22.07 7.29
C ASN A 462 3.24 21.15 6.52
N ARG A 463 2.74 20.17 5.74
CA ARG A 463 3.61 19.24 4.98
C ARG A 463 3.54 19.48 3.48
N ALA A 464 4.70 19.47 2.83
CA ALA A 464 4.84 19.33 1.39
C ALA A 464 5.43 17.96 1.06
N PHE A 465 5.09 17.41 -0.10
CA PHE A 465 5.63 16.17 -0.61
C PHE A 465 6.80 16.44 -1.54
N LEU A 466 7.85 15.63 -1.41
CA LEU A 466 9.09 15.76 -2.18
C LEU A 466 9.53 14.37 -2.67
N THR A 467 10.64 14.34 -3.40
CA THR A 467 11.39 13.15 -3.80
C THR A 467 12.59 12.93 -2.89
N ALA A 468 13.17 11.72 -2.91
CA ALA A 468 14.31 11.34 -2.09
C ALA A 468 15.60 12.13 -2.42
N GLU A 469 15.76 12.57 -3.67
CA GLU A 469 16.99 13.14 -4.22
C GLU A 469 17.15 14.65 -3.99
N THR A 470 16.16 15.29 -3.38
CA THR A 470 16.17 16.74 -3.14
C THR A 470 17.24 17.10 -2.11
N ASN A 471 18.18 17.99 -2.48
CA ASN A 471 19.27 18.48 -1.62
C ASN A 471 18.78 19.57 -0.64
N TRP A 472 18.95 19.34 0.66
CA TRP A 472 18.19 19.99 1.75
C TRP A 472 18.67 21.42 2.10
N ARG A 473 19.70 21.94 1.42
CA ARG A 473 20.40 23.18 1.80
C ARG A 473 19.57 24.47 1.62
N LEU A 474 18.38 24.39 1.02
CA LEU A 474 17.49 25.54 0.79
C LEU A 474 16.32 25.62 1.80
N ALA A 475 16.12 24.62 2.64
CA ALA A 475 14.82 24.32 3.26
C ALA A 475 14.61 24.83 4.71
N ASP A 476 15.61 25.48 5.32
CA ASP A 476 15.45 26.18 6.61
C ASP A 476 14.93 27.63 6.46
N LYS A 477 14.62 28.06 5.23
CA LYS A 477 14.18 29.43 4.93
C LYS A 477 12.69 29.65 5.23
N PRO A 478 12.27 30.87 5.58
CA PRO A 478 10.87 31.24 5.66
C PRO A 478 10.12 30.98 4.34
N PRO A 479 8.86 30.49 4.38
CA PRO A 479 8.06 30.24 3.17
C PRO A 479 7.87 31.45 2.28
N GLU A 480 7.75 32.64 2.85
CA GLU A 480 7.67 33.90 2.11
C GLU A 480 8.88 34.17 1.20
N GLU A 481 10.05 33.58 1.50
CA GLU A 481 11.25 33.73 0.67
C GLU A 481 11.31 32.69 -0.45
N TYR A 482 11.01 31.42 -0.15
CA TYR A 482 11.27 30.32 -1.09
C TYR A 482 10.04 29.89 -1.91
N LEU A 483 8.81 30.03 -1.40
CA LEU A 483 7.61 29.67 -2.16
C LEU A 483 7.45 30.48 -3.47
N PRO A 484 7.73 31.80 -3.51
CA PRO A 484 7.73 32.54 -4.78
C PRO A 484 8.71 31.95 -5.80
N GLN A 485 9.90 31.50 -5.34
CA GLN A 485 10.93 30.93 -6.22
C GLN A 485 10.52 29.56 -6.76
N VAL A 486 9.81 28.76 -5.94
CA VAL A 486 9.23 27.49 -6.37
C VAL A 486 8.21 27.73 -7.48
N GLU A 487 7.30 28.68 -7.28
CA GLU A 487 6.25 28.99 -8.26
C GLU A 487 6.83 29.61 -9.55
N GLU A 488 7.87 30.45 -9.44
CA GLU A 488 8.59 30.99 -10.59
C GLU A 488 9.29 29.90 -11.40
N ARG A 489 9.96 28.97 -10.70
CA ARG A 489 10.72 27.89 -11.34
C ARG A 489 9.83 26.78 -11.90
N TYR A 490 8.74 26.47 -11.22
CA TYR A 490 7.80 25.42 -11.57
C TYR A 490 6.35 25.94 -11.44
N PRO A 491 5.85 26.68 -12.44
CA PRO A 491 4.51 27.27 -12.38
C PRO A 491 3.41 26.24 -12.08
N GLY A 492 2.55 26.56 -11.10
CA GLY A 492 1.47 25.72 -10.61
C GLY A 492 1.89 24.63 -9.62
N ALA A 493 3.17 24.50 -9.26
CA ALA A 493 3.63 23.46 -8.34
C ALA A 493 3.05 23.61 -6.92
N LEU A 494 2.82 24.84 -6.46
CA LEU A 494 2.22 25.11 -5.15
C LEU A 494 0.73 24.71 -5.11
N VAL A 495 -0.02 25.08 -6.15
CA VAL A 495 -1.45 24.76 -6.28
C VAL A 495 -1.69 23.25 -6.33
N LYS A 496 -0.85 22.51 -7.07
CA LYS A 496 -0.93 21.04 -7.18
C LYS A 496 -0.67 20.30 -5.86
N GLN A 497 -0.08 20.96 -4.87
CA GLN A 497 0.06 20.47 -3.50
C GLN A 497 -0.81 21.24 -2.49
N PHE A 498 -1.84 21.93 -2.99
CA PHE A 498 -2.87 22.58 -2.19
C PHE A 498 -2.30 23.65 -1.25
N VAL A 499 -1.32 24.43 -1.70
CA VAL A 499 -0.82 25.59 -0.97
C VAL A 499 -1.71 26.80 -1.28
N PRO A 500 -2.23 27.53 -0.26
CA PRO A 500 -2.94 28.79 -0.47
C PRO A 500 -2.05 29.82 -1.18
N MET A 501 -2.55 30.43 -2.26
CA MET A 501 -1.76 31.32 -3.12
C MET A 501 -1.75 32.79 -2.68
N ASP A 502 -2.37 33.13 -1.54
CA ASP A 502 -2.25 34.46 -0.94
C ASP A 502 -0.89 34.59 -0.24
N PRO A 503 0.05 35.43 -0.75
CA PRO A 503 1.38 35.56 -0.17
C PRO A 503 1.38 36.10 1.27
N ALA A 504 0.31 36.78 1.71
CA ALA A 504 0.18 37.20 3.09
C ALA A 504 0.13 36.01 4.06
N LEU A 505 -0.35 34.85 3.62
CA LEU A 505 -0.39 33.62 4.41
C LEU A 505 0.97 32.93 4.51
N TRP A 506 1.98 33.32 3.73
CA TRP A 506 3.30 32.67 3.76
C TRP A 506 4.23 33.21 4.86
N LYS A 507 3.76 34.23 5.59
CA LYS A 507 4.48 34.86 6.72
C LYS A 507 4.32 34.05 7.99
N VAL A 508 5.39 33.96 8.80
CA VAL A 508 5.40 33.15 10.03
C VAL A 508 4.35 33.62 11.05
N GLU A 509 4.04 34.91 11.10
CA GLU A 509 3.03 35.49 11.99
C GLU A 509 1.61 35.06 11.61
N ARG A 510 1.39 34.65 10.35
CA ARG A 510 0.12 34.19 9.81
C ARG A 510 0.04 32.66 9.76
N TYR A 511 0.96 31.94 10.40
CA TYR A 511 1.00 30.47 10.37
C TYR A 511 -0.33 29.78 10.79
N PRO A 512 -1.06 30.22 11.83
CA PRO A 512 -2.38 29.65 12.13
C PRO A 512 -3.40 29.80 10.99
N ASP A 513 -3.41 30.96 10.33
CA ASP A 513 -4.31 31.25 9.21
C ASP A 513 -3.92 30.46 7.96
N PHE A 514 -2.61 30.27 7.72
CA PHE A 514 -2.11 29.40 6.67
C PHE A 514 -2.60 27.96 6.85
N LEU A 515 -2.49 27.42 8.07
CA LEU A 515 -2.97 26.08 8.37
C LEU A 515 -4.47 25.97 8.11
N GLU A 516 -5.26 26.94 8.54
CA GLU A 516 -6.71 26.93 8.32
C GLU A 516 -7.08 26.95 6.84
N ALA A 517 -6.53 27.90 6.08
CA ALA A 517 -6.77 28.00 4.64
C ALA A 517 -6.34 26.72 3.90
N ARG A 518 -5.21 26.13 4.29
CA ARG A 518 -4.70 24.90 3.67
C ARG A 518 -5.53 23.68 4.05
N ARG A 519 -6.04 23.57 5.28
CA ARG A 519 -6.97 22.49 5.67
C ARG A 519 -8.25 22.54 4.86
N GLN A 520 -8.82 23.73 4.65
CA GLN A 520 -10.01 23.90 3.83
C GLN A 520 -9.75 23.47 2.38
N LEU A 521 -8.65 23.91 1.78
CA LEU A 521 -8.29 23.56 0.41
C LEU A 521 -8.03 22.05 0.23
N ILE A 522 -7.32 21.41 1.17
CA ILE A 522 -7.08 19.96 1.14
C ILE A 522 -8.41 19.20 1.23
N ALA A 523 -9.27 19.56 2.18
CA ALA A 523 -10.57 18.90 2.36
C ALA A 523 -11.44 19.03 1.11
N GLN A 524 -11.52 20.23 0.53
CA GLN A 524 -12.24 20.49 -0.71
C GLN A 524 -11.70 19.63 -1.86
N LYS A 525 -10.38 19.61 -2.09
CA LYS A 525 -9.76 18.87 -3.19
C LYS A 525 -9.90 17.36 -3.04
N ILE A 526 -9.89 16.83 -1.82
CA ILE A 526 -10.20 15.42 -1.58
C ILE A 526 -11.67 15.13 -1.94
N ASN A 527 -12.62 15.96 -1.51
CA ASN A 527 -14.04 15.74 -1.79
C ASN A 527 -14.34 15.84 -3.30
N GLU A 528 -13.84 16.86 -4.00
CA GLU A 528 -13.97 17.01 -5.45
C GLU A 528 -13.40 15.78 -6.19
N PHE A 529 -12.25 15.27 -5.75
CA PHE A 529 -11.65 14.08 -6.32
C PHE A 529 -12.48 12.81 -6.07
N MET A 530 -13.07 12.68 -4.87
CA MET A 530 -13.96 11.56 -4.52
C MET A 530 -15.26 11.61 -5.33
N GLU A 531 -15.90 12.78 -5.43
CA GLU A 531 -17.12 12.99 -6.20
C GLU A 531 -16.90 12.69 -7.68
N GLY A 532 -15.78 13.14 -8.25
CA GLY A 532 -15.43 12.88 -9.66
C GLY A 532 -15.27 11.39 -10.02
N LEU A 533 -15.11 10.49 -9.04
CA LEU A 533 -15.08 9.04 -9.30
C LEU A 533 -16.47 8.44 -9.51
N ILE A 534 -17.49 9.00 -8.86
CA ILE A 534 -18.86 8.47 -8.87
C ILE A 534 -19.84 9.35 -9.63
N ALA A 535 -19.43 10.56 -9.99
CA ALA A 535 -20.19 11.40 -10.90
C ALA A 535 -20.42 10.63 -12.20
N GLU A 536 -21.69 10.39 -12.52
CA GLU A 536 -22.05 10.04 -13.88
C GLU A 536 -21.57 11.21 -14.76
N PRO A 537 -20.87 10.96 -15.88
CA PRO A 537 -20.58 12.04 -16.81
C PRO A 537 -21.93 12.67 -17.15
N GLU A 538 -22.15 13.91 -16.74
CA GLU A 538 -23.40 14.58 -17.05
C GLU A 538 -23.56 14.53 -18.56
N ILE A 539 -24.58 13.81 -19.01
CA ILE A 539 -24.92 13.76 -20.43
C ILE A 539 -25.54 15.12 -20.74
N VAL A 540 -24.70 16.04 -21.22
CA VAL A 540 -24.94 17.48 -21.38
C VAL A 540 -26.06 17.81 -22.41
N HIS A 541 -26.60 16.80 -23.10
CA HIS A 541 -27.44 16.92 -24.31
C HIS A 541 -28.78 17.68 -24.19
N ARG A 542 -29.09 18.34 -23.06
CA ARG A 542 -30.38 19.04 -22.86
C ARG A 542 -30.31 20.34 -22.06
N ARG A 543 -29.13 20.83 -21.70
CA ARG A 543 -29.04 22.13 -20.99
C ARG A 543 -29.15 23.29 -21.98
N PRO A 544 -29.88 24.36 -21.62
CA PRO A 544 -29.83 25.64 -22.32
C PRO A 544 -28.40 26.16 -22.47
N ILE A 545 -28.06 26.76 -23.62
CA ILE A 545 -26.68 27.18 -23.89
C ILE A 545 -26.14 28.22 -22.90
N ASN A 546 -26.99 29.10 -22.37
CA ASN A 546 -26.59 30.03 -21.32
C ASN A 546 -26.08 29.31 -20.06
N GLU A 547 -26.65 28.15 -19.72
CA GLU A 547 -26.14 27.31 -18.63
C GLU A 547 -24.85 26.61 -19.04
N LEU A 548 -24.75 26.09 -20.27
CA LEU A 548 -23.53 25.46 -20.78
C LEU A 548 -22.33 26.41 -20.74
N VAL A 549 -22.52 27.65 -21.21
CA VAL A 549 -21.48 28.69 -21.23
C VAL A 549 -21.00 29.01 -19.82
N SER A 550 -21.90 29.03 -18.83
CA SER A 550 -21.54 29.27 -17.42
C SER A 550 -20.72 28.15 -16.78
N LEU A 551 -20.81 26.91 -17.31
CA LEU A 551 -20.07 25.75 -16.80
C LEU A 551 -18.60 25.72 -17.27
N GLY A 552 -18.28 26.43 -18.36
CA GLY A 552 -16.95 26.42 -18.97
C GLY A 552 -16.60 25.10 -19.68
N GLU A 553 -15.48 25.09 -20.41
CA GLU A 553 -15.01 23.88 -21.10
C GLU A 553 -14.63 22.76 -20.12
N SER A 554 -14.93 21.51 -20.48
CA SER A 554 -14.73 20.34 -19.64
C SER A 554 -14.42 19.10 -20.49
N ALA A 555 -14.29 17.93 -19.86
CA ALA A 555 -14.09 16.67 -20.59
C ALA A 555 -15.24 16.32 -21.55
N THR A 556 -16.44 16.87 -21.33
CA THR A 556 -17.66 16.59 -22.08
C THR A 556 -18.30 17.88 -22.66
N LEU A 557 -17.65 19.03 -22.55
CA LEU A 557 -18.12 20.30 -23.13
C LEU A 557 -16.94 21.06 -23.77
N GLU A 558 -17.09 21.47 -25.03
CA GLU A 558 -16.05 22.21 -25.76
C GLU A 558 -16.70 23.37 -26.54
N PHE A 559 -16.01 24.50 -26.59
CA PHE A 559 -16.42 25.67 -27.36
C PHE A 559 -15.53 25.87 -28.59
N LYS A 560 -16.15 26.32 -29.68
CA LYS A 560 -15.44 26.75 -30.89
C LYS A 560 -16.09 28.02 -31.41
N SER A 561 -15.29 29.04 -31.68
CA SER A 561 -15.82 30.33 -32.13
C SER A 561 -16.57 30.22 -33.46
N THR A 562 -16.07 29.41 -34.40
CA THR A 562 -16.60 29.28 -35.78
C THR A 562 -16.34 27.88 -36.34
N LEU A 563 -17.04 27.53 -37.43
CA LEU A 563 -16.76 26.29 -38.17
C LEU A 563 -15.63 26.47 -39.19
N GLN A 564 -15.62 27.61 -39.90
CA GLN A 564 -14.71 27.85 -41.04
C GLN A 564 -14.44 29.34 -41.31
N TRP A 565 -14.80 30.22 -40.37
CA TRP A 565 -14.52 31.66 -40.49
C TRP A 565 -13.41 32.08 -39.52
N ASP A 566 -12.30 32.55 -40.08
CA ASP A 566 -11.20 33.06 -39.26
C ASP A 566 -11.51 34.49 -38.83
N VAL A 567 -11.77 34.67 -37.53
CA VAL A 567 -12.17 35.96 -36.94
C VAL A 567 -11.03 36.98 -37.01
N VAL A 568 -9.78 36.52 -36.91
CA VAL A 568 -8.59 37.39 -36.90
C VAL A 568 -8.25 37.83 -38.32
N GLN A 569 -8.28 36.90 -39.29
CA GLN A 569 -7.93 37.17 -40.68
C GLN A 569 -9.12 37.65 -41.52
N ASN A 570 -10.32 37.64 -40.96
CA ASN A 570 -11.58 38.06 -41.58
C ASN A 570 -11.82 37.42 -42.95
N ARG A 571 -11.56 36.10 -43.05
CA ARG A 571 -11.68 35.32 -44.29
C ARG A 571 -12.09 33.88 -43.99
N VAL A 572 -12.55 33.18 -45.03
CA VAL A 572 -12.84 31.74 -44.94
C VAL A 572 -11.55 30.97 -44.73
N ASN A 573 -11.48 30.19 -43.65
CA ASN A 573 -10.38 29.30 -43.31
C ASN A 573 -10.91 27.88 -43.10
N LYS A 574 -10.71 27.02 -44.10
CA LYS A 574 -11.19 25.63 -44.04
C LYS A 574 -10.39 24.77 -43.05
N ASP A 575 -9.22 25.22 -42.60
CA ASP A 575 -8.40 24.45 -41.65
C ASP A 575 -9.06 24.39 -40.26
N LEU A 576 -9.90 25.37 -39.92
CA LEU A 576 -10.69 25.38 -38.68
C LEU A 576 -11.64 24.18 -38.57
N ARG A 577 -12.11 23.66 -39.71
CA ARG A 577 -12.98 22.46 -39.75
C ARG A 577 -12.31 21.26 -39.09
N PHE A 578 -10.99 21.14 -39.18
CA PHE A 578 -10.27 20.05 -38.55
C PHE A 578 -10.34 20.13 -37.03
N SER A 579 -10.34 21.32 -36.44
CA SER A 579 -10.47 21.49 -34.99
C SER A 579 -11.82 20.96 -34.50
N VAL A 580 -12.91 21.31 -35.20
CA VAL A 580 -14.26 20.82 -34.92
C VAL A 580 -14.35 19.30 -35.02
N LEU A 581 -13.84 18.72 -36.12
CA LEU A 581 -13.89 17.27 -36.35
C LEU A 581 -13.02 16.48 -35.36
N LYS A 582 -11.87 17.03 -34.96
CA LYS A 582 -11.02 16.43 -33.92
C LYS A 582 -11.75 16.31 -32.61
N THR A 583 -12.49 17.35 -32.21
CA THR A 583 -13.31 17.33 -31.00
C THR A 583 -14.44 16.30 -31.12
N ILE A 584 -15.13 16.23 -32.26
CA ILE A 584 -16.19 15.23 -32.47
C ILE A 584 -15.63 13.80 -32.39
N ALA A 585 -14.52 13.51 -33.08
CA ALA A 585 -13.85 12.21 -33.01
C ALA A 585 -13.40 11.90 -31.57
N ALA A 586 -12.87 12.90 -30.85
CA ALA A 586 -12.47 12.74 -29.46
C ALA A 586 -13.65 12.42 -28.53
N PHE A 587 -14.82 13.02 -28.73
CA PHE A 587 -16.03 12.70 -27.95
C PHE A 587 -16.58 11.32 -28.27
N LEU A 588 -16.62 10.92 -29.56
CA LEU A 588 -16.99 9.57 -29.97
C LEU A 588 -16.13 8.50 -29.28
N ASN A 589 -14.82 8.78 -29.12
CA ASN A 589 -13.86 7.86 -28.52
C ASN A 589 -13.77 7.92 -26.98
N THR A 590 -14.48 8.83 -26.31
CA THR A 590 -14.41 8.94 -24.83
C THR A 590 -15.78 8.73 -24.19
N ALA A 591 -16.26 9.69 -23.40
CA ALA A 591 -17.52 9.59 -22.65
C ALA A 591 -18.71 10.22 -23.41
N GLY A 592 -18.52 10.61 -24.66
CA GLY A 592 -19.42 11.55 -25.36
C GLY A 592 -19.17 12.99 -24.91
N GLY A 593 -20.01 13.90 -25.39
CA GLY A 593 -19.95 15.31 -25.03
C GLY A 593 -20.77 16.23 -25.93
N THR A 594 -20.73 17.52 -25.62
CA THR A 594 -21.41 18.57 -26.37
C THR A 594 -20.37 19.57 -26.88
N LEU A 595 -20.39 19.83 -28.18
CA LEU A 595 -19.61 20.87 -28.83
C LEU A 595 -20.51 22.05 -29.18
N VAL A 596 -20.19 23.25 -28.71
CA VAL A 596 -20.93 24.48 -29.07
C VAL A 596 -20.08 25.31 -30.03
N ILE A 597 -20.61 25.55 -31.24
CA ILE A 597 -19.98 26.35 -32.28
C ILE A 597 -20.68 27.72 -32.33
N GLY A 598 -19.89 28.79 -32.30
CA GLY A 598 -20.36 30.17 -32.14
C GLY A 598 -20.09 30.76 -30.75
N VAL A 599 -19.21 30.16 -29.96
CA VAL A 599 -18.83 30.60 -28.60
C VAL A 599 -17.31 30.60 -28.51
N GLU A 600 -16.74 31.68 -27.97
CA GLU A 600 -15.29 31.80 -27.73
C GLU A 600 -14.88 31.05 -26.46
N ASP A 601 -13.58 30.75 -26.32
CA ASP A 601 -13.05 29.96 -25.20
C ASP A 601 -13.31 30.63 -23.83
N ASP A 602 -13.51 31.95 -23.79
CA ASP A 602 -13.87 32.72 -22.60
C ASP A 602 -15.38 32.76 -22.28
N GLY A 603 -16.19 32.07 -23.10
CA GLY A 603 -17.64 32.03 -22.99
C GLY A 603 -18.38 33.16 -23.73
N HIS A 604 -17.68 34.07 -24.43
CA HIS A 604 -18.36 35.11 -25.21
C HIS A 604 -19.14 34.52 -26.40
N ILE A 605 -20.41 34.90 -26.55
CA ILE A 605 -21.28 34.41 -27.62
C ILE A 605 -20.96 35.13 -28.93
N LEU A 606 -20.10 34.59 -29.77
CA LEU A 606 -19.78 35.18 -31.08
C LEU A 606 -20.92 35.03 -32.11
N GLY A 607 -21.55 33.85 -32.13
CA GLY A 607 -22.56 33.45 -33.10
C GLY A 607 -22.03 33.02 -34.48
N LEU A 608 -22.91 32.45 -35.30
CA LEU A 608 -22.57 31.85 -36.60
C LEU A 608 -22.87 32.73 -37.82
N ALA A 609 -23.11 34.03 -37.65
CA ALA A 609 -23.58 34.89 -38.74
C ALA A 609 -22.69 34.84 -39.98
N GLN A 610 -21.35 34.83 -39.81
CA GLN A 610 -20.40 34.75 -40.92
C GLN A 610 -20.36 33.37 -41.57
N ASP A 611 -20.36 32.30 -40.77
CA ASP A 611 -20.41 30.92 -41.28
C ASP A 611 -21.71 30.67 -42.07
N LEU A 612 -22.85 31.15 -41.56
CA LEU A 612 -24.13 31.06 -42.23
C LEU A 612 -24.15 31.89 -43.52
N ARG A 613 -23.53 33.07 -43.55
CA ARG A 613 -23.46 33.90 -44.77
C ARG A 613 -22.77 33.19 -45.92
N ILE A 614 -21.68 32.46 -45.64
CA ILE A 614 -20.99 31.61 -46.63
C ILE A 614 -21.94 30.52 -47.15
N MET A 615 -22.83 30.03 -46.28
CA MET A 615 -23.82 28.99 -46.54
C MET A 615 -25.18 29.54 -46.98
N GLN A 616 -25.23 30.72 -47.60
CA GLN A 616 -26.46 31.37 -48.09
C GLN A 616 -27.50 31.58 -46.98
N ASN A 617 -27.05 31.86 -45.76
CA ASN A 617 -27.85 32.05 -44.54
C ASN A 617 -28.75 30.86 -44.17
N SER A 618 -28.37 29.63 -44.56
CA SER A 618 -29.16 28.43 -44.30
C SER A 618 -28.53 27.57 -43.19
N LYS A 619 -29.30 27.37 -42.10
CA LYS A 619 -28.96 26.44 -41.01
C LYS A 619 -28.86 25.00 -41.55
N ASP A 620 -29.81 24.58 -42.40
CA ASP A 620 -29.81 23.27 -43.02
C ASP A 620 -28.53 23.00 -43.83
N ARG A 621 -28.04 23.98 -44.59
CA ARG A 621 -26.77 23.82 -45.35
C ARG A 621 -25.55 23.76 -44.44
N PHE A 622 -25.57 24.47 -43.32
CA PHE A 622 -24.51 24.36 -42.31
C PHE A 622 -24.48 22.94 -41.72
N GLU A 623 -25.63 22.43 -41.30
CA GLU A 623 -25.77 21.07 -40.75
C GLU A 623 -25.35 20.02 -41.78
N GLN A 624 -25.85 20.11 -43.02
CA GLN A 624 -25.44 19.23 -44.12
C GLN A 624 -23.93 19.28 -44.36
N THR A 625 -23.32 20.47 -44.31
CA THR A 625 -21.87 20.60 -44.45
C THR A 625 -21.14 19.89 -43.32
N LEU A 626 -21.56 20.10 -42.07
CA LEU A 626 -20.95 19.46 -40.90
C LEU A 626 -21.09 17.94 -40.95
N MET A 627 -22.28 17.43 -41.23
CA MET A 627 -22.52 15.98 -41.32
C MET A 627 -21.80 15.34 -42.51
N ASN A 628 -21.67 16.05 -43.65
CA ASN A 628 -20.83 15.59 -44.76
C ASN A 628 -19.35 15.52 -44.34
N LEU A 629 -18.85 16.51 -43.59
CA LEU A 629 -17.48 16.50 -43.08
C LEU A 629 -17.23 15.32 -42.13
N VAL A 630 -18.18 15.02 -41.23
CA VAL A 630 -18.12 13.84 -40.36
C VAL A 630 -18.09 12.56 -41.18
N ARG A 631 -19.02 12.40 -42.14
CA ARG A 631 -19.07 11.23 -43.02
C ARG A 631 -17.76 11.02 -43.79
N ASP A 632 -17.24 12.10 -44.36
CA ASP A 632 -16.10 12.03 -45.28
C ASP A 632 -14.75 11.91 -44.55
N ARG A 633 -14.67 12.23 -43.24
CA ARG A 633 -13.42 12.24 -42.47
C ARG A 633 -13.39 11.36 -41.24
N ILE A 634 -14.52 10.94 -40.70
CA ILE A 634 -14.60 10.08 -39.51
C ILE A 634 -15.25 8.75 -39.88
N GLY A 635 -16.42 8.81 -40.50
CA GLY A 635 -17.17 7.63 -40.95
C GLY A 635 -18.68 7.86 -40.95
N ALA A 636 -19.39 7.19 -41.86
CA ALA A 636 -20.85 7.30 -41.97
C ALA A 636 -21.55 6.56 -40.82
N GLU A 637 -20.92 5.50 -40.32
CA GLU A 637 -21.36 4.64 -39.22
C GLU A 637 -21.51 5.40 -37.89
N PHE A 638 -20.82 6.54 -37.72
CA PHE A 638 -20.88 7.34 -36.51
C PHE A 638 -21.99 8.40 -36.51
N ALA A 639 -22.65 8.65 -37.65
CA ALA A 639 -23.72 9.63 -37.76
C ALA A 639 -24.89 9.44 -36.76
N PRO A 640 -25.33 8.21 -36.41
CA PRO A 640 -26.40 8.01 -35.43
C PRO A 640 -26.07 8.52 -34.02
N PHE A 641 -24.78 8.67 -33.70
CA PHE A 641 -24.30 9.14 -32.39
C PHE A 641 -24.10 10.66 -32.36
N ILE A 642 -24.40 11.37 -33.44
CA ILE A 642 -24.18 12.81 -33.56
C ILE A 642 -25.52 13.49 -33.85
N LYS A 643 -25.93 14.38 -32.95
CA LYS A 643 -27.16 15.17 -33.07
C LYS A 643 -26.82 16.65 -33.14
N VAL A 644 -27.24 17.31 -34.21
CA VAL A 644 -27.03 18.74 -34.42
C VAL A 644 -28.31 19.49 -34.11
N ARG A 645 -28.21 20.61 -33.39
CA ARG A 645 -29.31 21.55 -33.18
C ARG A 645 -28.81 22.98 -33.24
N PHE A 646 -29.72 23.92 -33.49
CA PHE A 646 -29.43 25.35 -33.48
C PHE A 646 -30.28 26.04 -32.43
N GLU A 647 -29.66 26.93 -31.67
CA GLU A 647 -30.35 27.74 -30.66
C GLU A 647 -30.00 29.23 -30.86
N GLU A 648 -30.85 30.12 -30.33
CA GLU A 648 -30.61 31.56 -30.32
C GLU A 648 -30.29 32.02 -28.90
N VAL A 649 -29.13 32.65 -28.75
CA VAL A 649 -28.61 33.19 -27.49
C VAL A 649 -28.24 34.64 -27.72
N GLU A 650 -28.81 35.56 -26.94
CA GLU A 650 -28.58 37.01 -27.08
C GLU A 650 -28.83 37.54 -28.52
N GLY A 651 -29.81 36.94 -29.23
CA GLY A 651 -30.12 37.28 -30.62
C GLY A 651 -29.11 36.78 -31.66
N ARG A 652 -28.15 35.94 -31.26
CA ARG A 652 -27.14 35.31 -32.13
C ARG A 652 -27.44 33.80 -32.24
N THR A 653 -27.41 33.26 -33.46
CA THR A 653 -27.54 31.81 -33.68
C THR A 653 -26.23 31.09 -33.38
N VAL A 654 -26.30 30.00 -32.62
CA VAL A 654 -25.20 29.08 -32.33
C VAL A 654 -25.60 27.64 -32.71
N CYS A 655 -24.61 26.79 -32.98
CA CYS A 655 -24.81 25.38 -33.35
C CYS A 655 -24.31 24.51 -32.22
N VAL A 656 -25.12 23.56 -31.78
CA VAL A 656 -24.74 22.59 -30.76
C VAL A 656 -24.72 21.21 -31.37
N VAL A 657 -23.63 20.50 -31.14
CA VAL A 657 -23.38 19.15 -31.62
C VAL A 657 -23.25 18.24 -30.41
N ASP A 658 -24.29 17.46 -30.15
CA ASP A 658 -24.30 16.42 -29.13
C ASP A 658 -23.71 15.14 -29.72
N VAL A 659 -22.71 14.59 -29.06
CA VAL A 659 -21.98 13.40 -29.48
C VAL A 659 -22.08 12.34 -28.39
N ASP A 660 -22.77 11.25 -28.68
CA ASP A 660 -22.83 10.05 -27.84
C ASP A 660 -21.52 9.23 -28.01
N LYS A 661 -21.11 8.48 -26.97
CA LYS A 661 -19.97 7.55 -27.09
C LYS A 661 -20.25 6.50 -28.18
N ALA A 662 -19.29 6.27 -29.06
CA ALA A 662 -19.41 5.27 -30.11
C ALA A 662 -19.16 3.84 -29.59
N PRO A 663 -19.88 2.82 -30.11
CA PRO A 663 -19.68 1.41 -29.78
C PRO A 663 -18.44 0.80 -30.45
N GLU A 664 -17.78 1.53 -31.34
CA GLU A 664 -16.55 1.16 -32.03
C GLU A 664 -15.60 2.37 -32.11
N PRO A 665 -14.28 2.18 -32.23
CA PRO A 665 -13.32 3.29 -32.26
C PRO A 665 -13.44 4.14 -33.53
N ALA A 666 -13.58 5.45 -33.36
CA ALA A 666 -13.70 6.44 -34.42
C ALA A 666 -12.32 7.05 -34.78
N PHE A 667 -11.82 6.75 -35.97
CA PHE A 667 -10.59 7.34 -36.50
C PHE A 667 -10.90 8.52 -37.42
N MET A 668 -10.12 9.59 -37.32
CA MET A 668 -10.28 10.77 -38.18
C MET A 668 -9.18 10.83 -39.26
N ASP A 669 -9.56 11.10 -40.50
CA ASP A 669 -8.62 11.37 -41.60
C ASP A 669 -8.02 12.79 -41.48
N GLY A 670 -6.83 12.84 -40.86
CA GLY A 670 -6.05 14.04 -40.63
C GLY A 670 -4.88 14.24 -41.61
N PRO A 671 -4.08 15.31 -41.43
CA PRO A 671 -2.94 15.61 -42.30
C PRO A 671 -1.84 14.54 -42.30
N ARG A 672 -1.77 13.70 -41.26
CA ARG A 672 -0.76 12.64 -41.08
C ARG A 672 -1.32 11.23 -41.29
N GLY A 673 -2.51 11.10 -41.89
CA GLY A 673 -3.21 9.84 -42.06
C GLY A 673 -4.36 9.67 -41.05
N LYS A 674 -4.71 8.42 -40.72
CA LYS A 674 -5.73 8.13 -39.71
C LYS A 674 -5.21 8.47 -38.31
N GLU A 675 -5.79 9.48 -37.70
CA GLU A 675 -5.48 9.94 -36.35
C GLU A 675 -6.56 9.46 -35.36
N PHE A 676 -6.15 8.97 -34.20
CA PHE A 676 -7.04 8.58 -33.11
C PHE A 676 -7.02 9.67 -32.03
N HIS A 677 -8.15 10.33 -31.81
CA HIS A 677 -8.27 11.44 -30.86
C HIS A 677 -9.06 11.03 -29.62
N VAL A 678 -8.64 11.51 -28.45
CA VAL A 678 -9.33 11.31 -27.17
C VAL A 678 -9.36 12.62 -26.38
N ARG A 679 -10.39 12.80 -25.54
CA ARG A 679 -10.45 13.86 -24.53
C ARG A 679 -9.65 13.48 -23.28
N LEU A 680 -8.78 14.39 -22.84
CA LEU A 680 -8.06 14.32 -21.57
C LEU A 680 -8.26 15.64 -20.83
N GLY A 681 -9.14 15.64 -19.83
CA GLY A 681 -9.62 16.89 -19.22
C GLY A 681 -10.28 17.78 -20.28
N ASN A 682 -9.95 19.07 -20.31
CA ASN A 682 -10.45 20.02 -21.31
C ASN A 682 -9.63 20.04 -22.62
N THR A 683 -8.73 19.08 -22.85
CA THR A 683 -7.88 19.06 -24.06
C THR A 683 -8.15 17.85 -24.94
N THR A 684 -8.03 18.06 -26.26
CA THR A 684 -8.11 16.99 -27.26
C THR A 684 -6.69 16.56 -27.67
N ARG A 685 -6.34 15.29 -27.41
CA ARG A 685 -5.02 14.73 -27.74
C ARG A 685 -5.13 13.68 -28.83
N ALA A 686 -4.21 13.71 -29.79
CA ALA A 686 -3.98 12.59 -30.71
C ALA A 686 -3.06 11.57 -30.04
N LEU A 687 -3.47 10.30 -30.02
CA LEU A 687 -2.64 9.20 -29.55
C LEU A 687 -1.77 8.67 -30.69
N ASP A 688 -0.56 8.22 -30.37
CA ASP A 688 0.25 7.48 -31.33
C ASP A 688 -0.31 6.07 -31.59
N PRO A 689 0.13 5.33 -32.63
CA PRO A 689 -0.43 4.03 -32.95
C PRO A 689 -0.36 2.99 -31.81
N GLU A 690 0.70 3.00 -30.99
CA GLU A 690 0.84 2.06 -29.87
C GLU A 690 -0.11 2.43 -28.72
N GLU A 691 -0.16 3.73 -28.38
CA GLU A 691 -1.10 4.30 -27.42
C GLU A 691 -2.55 4.03 -27.85
N ALA A 692 -2.87 4.21 -29.13
CA ALA A 692 -4.21 4.01 -29.68
C ALA A 692 -4.64 2.54 -29.62
N VAL A 693 -3.80 1.58 -30.03
CA VAL A 693 -4.11 0.14 -29.93
C VAL A 693 -4.38 -0.25 -28.48
N ARG A 694 -3.52 0.19 -27.55
CA ARG A 694 -3.69 -0.07 -26.13
C ARG A 694 -4.97 0.56 -25.59
N TYR A 695 -5.29 1.78 -26.02
CA TYR A 695 -6.52 2.46 -25.63
C TYR A 695 -7.76 1.73 -26.15
N VAL A 696 -7.76 1.29 -27.41
CA VAL A 696 -8.88 0.54 -28.00
C VAL A 696 -9.11 -0.77 -27.26
N GLN A 697 -8.05 -1.53 -26.99
CA GLN A 697 -8.08 -2.78 -26.20
C GLN A 697 -8.54 -2.62 -24.75
N MET A 698 -8.57 -1.40 -24.22
CA MET A 698 -9.03 -1.14 -22.85
C MET A 698 -10.48 -0.67 -22.81
N ASN A 699 -11.01 -0.17 -23.94
CA ASN A 699 -12.28 0.55 -23.98
C ASN A 699 -13.35 -0.13 -24.84
N TRP A 700 -12.97 -1.08 -25.71
CA TRP A 700 -13.89 -1.80 -26.61
C TRP A 700 -13.63 -3.31 -26.74
N GLU A 701 -12.45 -3.81 -26.40
CA GLU A 701 -12.11 -5.26 -26.34
C GLU A 701 -11.82 -5.67 -24.89
#